data_AF-A0AAU9W1Z3-F1
#
_entry.id   AF-A0AAU9W1Z3-F1
#
_cell.length_a   1.000
_cell.length_b   1.000
_cell.length_c   1.000
_cell.angle_alpha   90.00
_cell.angle_beta   90.00
_cell.angle_gamma   90.00
#
_symmetry.space_group_name_H-M   'P 1'
#
loop_
_entity.id
_entity.type
_entity.pdbx_description
1 polymer ?
#
loop_
_entity_poly.entity_id
_entity_poly.type
_entity_poly.pdbx_seq_one_letter_code
_entity_poly.pdbx_strand_id
1 'polypeptide(L)'
;MDTLKELLVPKAFNKYSHFAVVSIWFVMGATFLGIFIEVENTEPRFDFRCGGAKTENIDLVRGKCFQQYMKQYNKYGVPVYGFVIINFCLIAAVYAVYSQIVKNTVNELSSSTRNGDPESQSGDQENKNSKGKQLFIAYCCQLSTRLVLGVLFMILQTQLLYPLKFSYTFDCYLPSRTNQPRNSSDATQNSAFYECSNQRAEKKTFWMNAILVVNGILVAGILIETIYILSRACIEKKFMKNSKFLETHLNPSHGKSHQKPQRQEERIEQLQNSNLQRFIAKTKEIIQEDTQNLFELQSPFLGNPGEQTAVKHLTLDQIYTNLTVVNDRDTYDFTEDRQEQLKIYPRSRKGESQPKGLEDLLTDKSKKVLVVGRPGIGKTLCCIKLLRDWAFDDVFKATSNAETHFDAAFFVKFRRFNSTDVLNLRELLIQSEHFPPDHLDDKVWKYILQHPKRVIILFDGFDEFKHDAKIVQSPPRPSVEQQMPLRILYHCLVHGKLLKDASIVTTTRPTALPSIRRLPFDKICEILGFSTEQIEEYVYKFTGDDKQAGETLWRHINSNMNLLSLCYIPMNSFIVCSSLFQILQFESSAGVTLPSKLTEIYNIAVKVFYFRHTKEFRDTDFTREHFESDELSLDVEEKFEKLGRVAFEGIKEGKLILEGNEVRGMEDNALFHRLPDRKTSALKHERQFCFIHLTMQEFFAARHLANNTSETELRNFVSENIKNGKWQLVFQFLAGLMEDKVHLPSEIITDLLPVKTEMKESADYKEEWTENKDKMVTCWPTEDERDLAVTFFKCSNESDKMESIVQRKLQQINFNFVNFIRGHLTAVDCSSLVNVIKNVQQISHLDLSHNNIGPLGCFEICKLLKCKESQLSWLNLKHNQLKDETAKYLAEAFNNNSCQLRTLDLSENNISDIGAQHLAKAINNNCQLRMLNLSLNNISHLGAQHLAEAINDNNNCQLHTLNLYRNNISDIGAQHLADAINSNNCQLLTLNLSRNSISDIGAQHLAEAINKNCQLRTLDLSINNISYIGAQHLAEAINNNNCQLRTLNLAFNDISDIGAQHLAEAINNNNCQLRTLNLAFNDISHIGAQHLAEAINNDNCQLCTLNLSFNNISDIGAQHLAEAINNNNNCQLHTLNLAFNGISHIGAQHLAEAINNNNCQLRMLNLEENNISDIGAQHLAEAINNNNCQLRTLNLTANNISDIGAQHLAEAINNNNCQLRTLNLSHNKNITKAGRRHVHNLLSKSLSKCELIL
;
A
#
# COMPACT_ATOMS: atom_id res chain seq x y z
N MET A 1 13.70 31.05 -15.50
CA MET A 1 14.35 31.10 -14.17
C MET A 1 15.78 31.59 -14.30
N ASP A 2 16.61 31.00 -15.16
CA ASP A 2 18.03 31.37 -15.29
C ASP A 2 18.27 32.78 -15.84
N THR A 3 17.52 33.20 -16.86
CA THR A 3 17.49 34.60 -17.36
C THR A 3 17.07 35.63 -16.30
N LEU A 4 16.34 35.20 -15.26
CA LEU A 4 15.81 36.06 -14.20
C LEU A 4 16.79 36.15 -13.01
N LYS A 5 17.55 35.09 -12.74
CA LYS A 5 18.73 35.12 -11.85
C LYS A 5 19.79 36.08 -12.36
N GLU A 6 19.97 36.18 -13.68
CA GLU A 6 20.89 37.15 -14.30
C GLU A 6 20.43 38.61 -14.15
N LEU A 7 19.11 38.84 -14.07
CA LEU A 7 18.51 40.18 -13.88
C LEU A 7 18.51 40.65 -12.41
N LEU A 8 18.48 39.73 -11.44
CA LEU A 8 18.42 40.01 -10.01
C LEU A 8 19.79 39.84 -9.35
N VAL A 9 20.51 40.94 -9.13
CA VAL A 9 21.84 40.93 -8.50
C VAL A 9 21.68 40.66 -7.00
N PRO A 10 22.20 39.54 -6.46
CA PRO A 10 21.95 39.16 -5.05
C PRO A 10 22.43 40.20 -4.04
N LYS A 11 23.49 40.96 -4.38
CA LYS A 11 24.09 42.01 -3.52
C LYS A 11 23.27 43.31 -3.45
N ALA A 12 22.25 43.47 -4.29
CA ALA A 12 21.39 44.65 -4.32
C ALA A 12 20.24 44.59 -3.29
N PHE A 13 20.05 43.43 -2.66
CA PHE A 13 18.92 43.09 -1.80
C PHE A 13 19.40 42.59 -0.44
N ASN A 14 18.60 42.79 0.60
CA ASN A 14 18.78 42.06 1.87
C ASN A 14 18.45 40.57 1.64
N LYS A 15 19.19 39.66 2.29
CA LYS A 15 19.07 38.19 2.16
C LYS A 15 17.63 37.69 2.23
N TYR A 16 16.83 38.25 3.14
CA TYR A 16 15.41 37.90 3.30
C TYR A 16 14.55 38.36 2.11
N SER A 17 14.75 39.59 1.64
CA SER A 17 14.03 40.13 0.48
C SER A 17 14.36 39.39 -0.82
N HIS A 18 15.63 38.99 -1.02
CA HIS A 18 16.02 38.21 -2.19
C HIS A 18 15.40 36.81 -2.20
N PHE A 19 15.44 36.11 -1.05
CA PHE A 19 14.86 34.78 -0.90
C PHE A 19 13.34 34.78 -1.03
N ALA A 20 12.65 35.73 -0.38
CA ALA A 20 11.20 35.86 -0.47
C ALA A 20 10.71 36.04 -1.91
N VAL A 21 11.49 36.73 -2.76
CA VAL A 21 11.14 37.00 -4.15
C VAL A 21 11.48 35.83 -5.06
N VAL A 22 12.73 35.37 -5.03
CA VAL A 22 13.24 34.39 -5.99
C VAL A 22 12.68 32.99 -5.72
N SER A 23 12.50 32.63 -4.45
CA SER A 23 12.14 31.27 -4.07
C SER A 23 10.66 31.11 -3.73
N ILE A 24 10.03 32.09 -3.07
CA ILE A 24 8.65 31.93 -2.56
C ILE A 24 7.63 32.58 -3.51
N TRP A 25 7.85 33.83 -3.92
CA TRP A 25 6.85 34.59 -4.71
C TRP A 25 6.59 34.00 -6.10
N PHE A 26 7.64 33.57 -6.81
CA PHE A 26 7.49 32.94 -8.14
C PHE A 26 6.89 31.55 -8.07
N VAL A 27 7.26 30.75 -7.07
CA VAL A 27 6.69 29.41 -6.90
C VAL A 27 5.20 29.53 -6.59
N MET A 28 4.80 30.42 -5.68
CA MET A 28 3.39 30.69 -5.40
C MET A 28 2.66 31.18 -6.67
N GLY A 29 3.24 32.10 -7.42
CA GLY A 29 2.66 32.59 -8.68
C GLY A 29 2.46 31.48 -9.72
N ALA A 30 3.45 30.59 -9.90
CA ALA A 30 3.35 29.44 -10.80
C ALA A 30 2.34 28.40 -10.32
N THR A 31 2.26 28.15 -9.02
CA THR A 31 1.25 27.25 -8.41
C THR A 31 -0.15 27.79 -8.60
N PHE A 32 -0.41 29.06 -8.28
CA PHE A 32 -1.73 29.68 -8.52
C PHE A 32 -2.06 29.70 -10.00
N LEU A 33 -1.09 29.98 -10.87
CA LEU A 33 -1.30 29.95 -12.32
C LEU A 33 -1.71 28.55 -12.79
N GLY A 34 -1.02 27.49 -12.36
CA GLY A 34 -1.38 26.11 -12.66
C GLY A 34 -2.80 25.76 -12.19
N ILE A 35 -3.14 26.12 -10.95
CA ILE A 35 -4.47 25.90 -10.37
C ILE A 35 -5.55 26.61 -11.18
N PHE A 36 -5.35 27.87 -11.56
CA PHE A 36 -6.39 28.63 -12.28
C PHE A 36 -6.46 28.28 -13.77
N ILE A 37 -5.35 27.89 -14.40
CA ILE A 37 -5.36 27.31 -15.76
C ILE A 37 -6.14 25.99 -15.74
N GLU A 38 -5.90 25.12 -14.76
CA GLU A 38 -6.65 23.88 -14.60
C GLU A 38 -8.12 24.16 -14.32
N VAL A 39 -8.43 25.03 -13.35
CA VAL A 39 -9.83 25.35 -12.98
C VAL A 39 -10.59 25.94 -14.16
N GLU A 40 -10.01 26.85 -14.96
CA GLU A 40 -10.71 27.47 -16.11
C GLU A 40 -10.71 26.59 -17.38
N ASN A 41 -9.64 25.82 -17.67
CA ASN A 41 -9.62 24.91 -18.84
C ASN A 41 -10.47 23.65 -18.62
N THR A 42 -10.67 23.23 -17.37
CA THR A 42 -11.45 22.04 -17.03
C THR A 42 -12.86 22.37 -16.51
N GLU A 43 -13.32 23.62 -16.55
CA GLU A 43 -14.71 24.02 -16.23
C GLU A 43 -15.54 23.98 -17.53
N PRO A 44 -16.09 22.82 -17.96
CA PRO A 44 -16.94 22.77 -19.12
C PRO A 44 -18.24 23.52 -18.85
N ARG A 45 -18.89 24.02 -19.90
CA ARG A 45 -20.27 24.56 -19.87
C ARG A 45 -21.31 23.60 -19.24
N PHE A 46 -20.94 22.33 -19.04
CA PHE A 46 -21.77 21.26 -18.50
C PHE A 46 -21.74 21.16 -16.96
N ASP A 47 -20.74 21.76 -16.29
CA ASP A 47 -20.69 21.86 -14.82
C ASP A 47 -21.65 22.95 -14.29
N PHE A 48 -22.15 23.81 -15.19
CA PHE A 48 -23.18 24.81 -14.93
C PHE A 48 -24.57 24.23 -15.23
N ARG A 49 -25.31 23.88 -14.18
CA ARG A 49 -26.64 23.26 -14.29
C ARG A 49 -27.71 24.32 -14.24
N CYS A 50 -28.77 24.24 -15.04
CA CYS A 50 -29.91 25.15 -15.00
C CYS A 50 -31.21 24.33 -15.00
N GLY A 51 -32.03 24.48 -13.97
CA GLY A 51 -33.32 23.81 -13.83
C GLY A 51 -34.41 24.49 -14.67
N GLY A 52 -35.32 23.70 -15.25
CA GLY A 52 -36.54 24.21 -15.93
C GLY A 52 -36.48 24.36 -17.45
N ALA A 53 -35.39 23.98 -18.13
CA ALA A 53 -35.30 24.02 -19.61
C ALA A 53 -35.54 22.64 -20.27
N LYS A 54 -36.30 22.59 -21.37
CA LYS A 54 -36.50 21.37 -22.19
C LYS A 54 -35.17 20.91 -22.83
N THR A 55 -34.97 19.61 -22.96
CA THR A 55 -33.72 18.93 -23.40
C THR A 55 -33.13 19.49 -24.70
N GLU A 56 -33.94 19.80 -25.71
CA GLU A 56 -33.44 20.30 -27.01
C GLU A 56 -32.80 21.70 -26.94
N ASN A 57 -33.13 22.50 -25.93
CA ASN A 57 -32.59 23.86 -25.76
C ASN A 57 -31.70 24.01 -24.52
N ILE A 58 -31.47 22.94 -23.75
CA ILE A 58 -30.75 23.02 -22.47
C ILE A 58 -29.31 23.48 -22.65
N ASP A 59 -28.64 23.09 -23.74
CA ASP A 59 -27.26 23.52 -24.03
C ASP A 59 -27.19 24.99 -24.43
N LEU A 60 -28.22 25.49 -25.14
CA LEU A 60 -28.32 26.90 -25.49
C LEU A 60 -28.66 27.75 -24.26
N VAL A 61 -29.54 27.27 -23.38
CA VAL A 61 -29.90 27.91 -22.12
C VAL A 61 -28.70 27.92 -21.17
N ARG A 62 -28.05 26.77 -20.94
CA ARG A 62 -26.81 26.68 -20.16
C ARG A 62 -25.72 27.58 -20.72
N GLY A 63 -25.51 27.59 -22.03
CA GLY A 63 -24.53 28.47 -22.68
C GLY A 63 -24.83 29.96 -22.44
N LYS A 64 -26.08 30.39 -22.63
CA LYS A 64 -26.47 31.80 -22.41
C LYS A 64 -26.50 32.19 -20.93
N CYS A 65 -26.96 31.31 -20.05
CA CYS A 65 -26.98 31.53 -18.61
C CYS A 65 -25.58 31.53 -18.00
N PHE A 66 -24.69 30.64 -18.45
CA PHE A 66 -23.28 30.67 -18.10
C PHE A 66 -22.61 31.95 -18.60
N GLN A 67 -22.94 32.43 -19.81
CA GLN A 67 -22.47 33.74 -20.28
C GLN A 67 -22.99 34.90 -19.41
N GLN A 68 -24.25 34.86 -18.93
CA GLN A 68 -24.78 35.85 -17.98
C GLN A 68 -24.09 35.76 -16.62
N TYR A 69 -23.88 34.56 -16.09
CA TYR A 69 -23.12 34.29 -14.86
C TYR A 69 -21.69 34.85 -14.96
N MET A 70 -21.00 34.56 -16.06
CA MET A 70 -19.66 35.08 -16.31
C MET A 70 -19.66 36.60 -16.47
N LYS A 71 -20.66 37.20 -17.11
CA LYS A 71 -20.79 38.67 -17.17
C LYS A 71 -21.05 39.30 -15.79
N GLN A 72 -21.81 38.63 -14.92
CA GLN A 72 -22.11 39.12 -13.58
C GLN A 72 -20.87 39.08 -12.68
N TYR A 73 -20.11 37.98 -12.72
CA TYR A 73 -19.00 37.75 -11.80
C TYR A 73 -17.61 38.03 -12.39
N ASN A 74 -17.54 38.34 -13.69
CA ASN A 74 -16.36 38.85 -14.38
C ASN A 74 -16.75 40.02 -15.29
N LYS A 75 -17.07 41.16 -14.66
CA LYS A 75 -17.67 42.35 -15.29
C LYS A 75 -16.86 42.90 -16.48
N TYR A 76 -15.55 42.69 -16.48
CA TYR A 76 -14.61 43.23 -17.48
C TYR A 76 -14.00 42.15 -18.40
N GLY A 77 -14.42 40.88 -18.27
CA GLY A 77 -13.97 39.79 -19.13
C GLY A 77 -12.49 39.41 -18.97
N VAL A 78 -11.86 39.75 -17.84
CA VAL A 78 -10.47 39.41 -17.57
C VAL A 78 -10.41 38.01 -16.94
N PRO A 79 -9.79 37.00 -17.57
CA PRO A 79 -9.69 35.67 -16.98
C PRO A 79 -8.84 35.68 -15.71
N VAL A 80 -9.16 34.82 -14.74
CA VAL A 80 -8.52 34.87 -13.41
C VAL A 80 -7.02 34.56 -13.50
N TYR A 81 -6.63 33.62 -14.37
CA TYR A 81 -5.21 33.36 -14.61
C TYR A 81 -4.49 34.58 -15.18
N GLY A 82 -5.16 35.41 -16.00
CA GLY A 82 -4.62 36.65 -16.53
C GLY A 82 -4.35 37.68 -15.44
N PHE A 83 -5.26 37.81 -14.47
CA PHE A 83 -5.05 38.65 -13.28
C PHE A 83 -3.86 38.16 -12.44
N VAL A 84 -3.74 36.85 -12.23
CA VAL A 84 -2.60 36.24 -11.50
C VAL A 84 -1.28 36.54 -12.20
N ILE A 85 -1.21 36.39 -13.53
CA ILE A 85 0.00 36.71 -14.29
C ILE A 85 0.38 38.18 -14.09
N ILE A 86 -0.56 39.11 -14.26
CA ILE A 86 -0.29 40.55 -14.14
C ILE A 86 0.18 40.90 -12.72
N ASN A 87 -0.51 40.38 -11.70
CA ASN A 87 -0.19 40.66 -10.29
C ASN A 87 1.23 40.20 -9.92
N PHE A 88 1.55 38.92 -10.18
CA PHE A 88 2.83 38.36 -9.77
C PHE A 88 3.99 38.87 -10.65
N CYS A 89 3.77 39.09 -11.96
CA CYS A 89 4.81 39.60 -12.85
C CYS A 89 5.14 41.08 -12.63
N LEU A 90 4.16 41.96 -12.36
CA LEU A 90 4.43 43.38 -12.16
C LEU A 90 5.20 43.63 -10.85
N ILE A 91 4.86 42.92 -9.78
CA ILE A 91 5.61 43.00 -8.51
C ILE A 91 7.05 42.53 -8.70
N ALA A 92 7.27 41.46 -9.48
CA ALA A 92 8.60 40.98 -9.85
C ALA A 92 9.36 41.95 -10.77
N ALA A 93 8.68 42.62 -11.70
CA ALA A 93 9.28 43.60 -12.58
C ALA A 93 9.84 44.80 -11.81
N VAL A 94 9.16 45.29 -10.77
CA VAL A 94 9.66 46.37 -9.90
C VAL A 94 10.99 45.97 -9.24
N TYR A 95 11.11 44.72 -8.80
CA TYR A 95 12.36 44.20 -8.26
C TYR A 95 13.49 44.16 -9.29
N ALA A 96 13.20 43.66 -10.49
CA ALA A 96 14.18 43.61 -11.57
C ALA A 96 14.66 45.03 -11.96
N VAL A 97 13.74 45.99 -12.09
CA VAL A 97 14.06 47.39 -12.40
C VAL A 97 14.91 48.00 -11.30
N TYR A 98 14.54 47.85 -10.03
CA TYR A 98 15.36 48.33 -8.93
C TYR A 98 16.78 47.71 -8.94
N SER A 99 16.87 46.38 -9.10
CA SER A 99 18.14 45.65 -9.17
C SER A 99 19.06 46.23 -10.24
N GLN A 100 18.54 46.52 -11.44
CA GLN A 100 19.32 47.10 -12.52
C GLN A 100 19.72 48.55 -12.26
N ILE A 101 18.83 49.37 -11.66
CA ILE A 101 19.13 50.75 -11.30
C ILE A 101 20.30 50.83 -10.32
N VAL A 102 20.37 49.93 -9.34
CA VAL A 102 21.40 49.97 -8.28
C VAL A 102 22.63 49.13 -8.59
N LYS A 103 22.59 48.29 -9.62
CA LYS A 103 23.66 47.33 -10.00
C LYS A 103 25.03 48.00 -10.11
N ASN A 104 25.13 49.10 -10.85
CA ASN A 104 26.39 49.79 -11.08
C ASN A 104 26.93 50.41 -9.78
N THR A 105 26.06 51.08 -9.01
CA THR A 105 26.43 51.70 -7.73
C THR A 105 26.87 50.68 -6.68
N VAL A 106 26.20 49.53 -6.58
CA VAL A 106 26.58 48.44 -5.66
C VAL A 106 27.89 47.79 -6.08
N ASN A 107 28.10 47.57 -7.38
CA ASN A 107 29.32 46.96 -7.88
C ASN A 107 30.54 47.85 -7.62
N GLU A 108 30.46 49.15 -7.93
CA GLU A 108 31.52 50.14 -7.65
C GLU A 108 31.88 50.23 -6.15
N LEU A 109 30.88 50.27 -5.27
CA LEU A 109 31.11 50.33 -3.82
C LEU A 109 31.66 49.00 -3.27
N SER A 110 31.27 47.87 -3.86
CA SER A 110 31.78 46.56 -3.44
C SER A 110 33.22 46.29 -3.93
N SER A 111 33.63 46.86 -5.07
CA SER A 111 35.01 46.78 -5.56
C SER A 111 35.96 47.67 -4.77
N SER A 112 35.54 48.87 -4.35
CA SER A 112 36.38 49.76 -3.52
C SER A 112 36.65 49.20 -2.12
N THR A 113 35.91 48.17 -1.68
CA THR A 113 36.09 47.53 -0.36
C THR A 113 37.00 46.29 -0.44
N ARG A 114 37.37 45.81 -1.64
CA ARG A 114 38.20 44.61 -1.85
C ARG A 114 39.69 44.89 -2.01
N ASN A 115 40.09 46.09 -2.44
CA ASN A 115 41.50 46.44 -2.61
C ASN A 115 41.97 47.23 -1.38
N GLY A 116 42.49 46.50 -0.40
CA GLY A 116 43.13 47.05 0.79
C GLY A 116 44.63 47.32 0.57
N ASP A 117 44.99 48.11 -0.45
CA ASP A 117 46.35 48.65 -0.61
C ASP A 117 46.28 50.19 -0.55
N PRO A 118 46.93 50.85 0.43
CA PRO A 118 46.90 52.28 0.58
C PRO A 118 48.09 52.90 -0.14
N GLU A 119 48.11 52.96 -1.47
CA GLU A 119 49.00 53.89 -2.15
C GLU A 119 48.60 54.12 -3.62
N SER A 120 48.47 55.40 -3.96
CA SER A 120 48.14 55.95 -5.28
C SER A 120 46.69 55.78 -5.75
N GLN A 121 45.87 56.81 -5.53
CA GLN A 121 45.39 57.67 -6.61
C GLN A 121 44.53 58.82 -6.06
N SER A 122 44.60 59.93 -6.78
CA SER A 122 44.10 61.27 -6.46
C SER A 122 42.65 61.30 -5.96
N GLY A 123 42.48 61.88 -4.78
CA GLY A 123 41.19 62.31 -4.26
C GLY A 123 40.56 63.35 -5.18
N ASP A 124 39.37 63.04 -5.69
CA ASP A 124 38.22 63.96 -5.77
C ASP A 124 36.98 63.32 -6.43
N GLN A 125 37.11 62.14 -7.06
CA GLN A 125 35.94 61.41 -7.62
C GLN A 125 35.33 60.34 -6.69
N GLU A 126 36.10 59.58 -5.92
CA GLU A 126 35.57 58.48 -5.07
C GLU A 126 34.69 58.95 -3.90
N ASN A 127 34.77 60.23 -3.51
CA ASN A 127 34.10 60.72 -2.29
C ASN A 127 32.66 61.20 -2.52
N LYS A 128 32.21 61.36 -3.78
CA LYS A 128 30.83 61.80 -4.10
C LYS A 128 29.83 60.63 -4.12
N ASN A 129 30.16 59.48 -4.73
CA ASN A 129 29.24 58.33 -4.81
C ASN A 129 29.04 57.61 -3.46
N SER A 130 30.07 57.54 -2.61
CA SER A 130 29.99 56.96 -1.25
C SER A 130 29.11 57.78 -0.29
N LYS A 131 29.13 59.11 -0.42
CA LYS A 131 28.33 60.02 0.42
C LYS A 131 26.91 60.26 -0.09
N GLY A 132 26.61 59.85 -1.32
CA GLY A 132 25.27 59.91 -1.91
C GLY A 132 24.25 59.08 -1.12
N LYS A 133 22.95 59.38 -1.32
CA LYS A 133 21.82 58.66 -0.71
C LYS A 133 20.98 57.87 -1.73
N GLN A 134 21.47 57.75 -2.96
CA GLN A 134 20.73 57.19 -4.09
C GLN A 134 20.30 55.73 -3.84
N LEU A 135 21.12 54.92 -3.18
CA LEU A 135 20.82 53.52 -2.87
C LEU A 135 19.68 53.39 -1.85
N PHE A 136 19.72 54.20 -0.79
CA PHE A 136 18.65 54.26 0.21
C PHE A 136 17.33 54.77 -0.39
N ILE A 137 17.40 55.82 -1.22
CA ILE A 137 16.21 56.40 -1.89
C ILE A 137 15.62 55.38 -2.87
N ALA A 138 16.44 54.73 -3.71
CA ALA A 138 15.99 53.70 -4.64
C ALA A 138 15.33 52.51 -3.90
N TYR A 139 15.89 52.10 -2.76
CA TYR A 139 15.32 51.04 -1.93
C TYR A 139 13.98 51.44 -1.30
N CYS A 140 13.83 52.68 -0.83
CA CYS A 140 12.55 53.18 -0.34
C CYS A 140 11.51 53.31 -1.48
N CYS A 141 11.95 53.70 -2.69
CA CYS A 141 11.08 53.82 -3.85
C CYS A 141 10.54 52.44 -4.31
N GLN A 142 11.37 51.39 -4.32
CA GLN A 142 10.90 50.05 -4.69
C GLN A 142 9.93 49.46 -3.66
N LEU A 143 10.17 49.68 -2.36
CA LEU A 143 9.24 49.30 -1.29
C LEU A 143 7.90 50.05 -1.43
N SER A 144 7.95 51.37 -1.64
CA SER A 144 6.74 52.19 -1.79
C SER A 144 5.93 51.79 -3.03
N THR A 145 6.60 51.57 -4.15
CA THR A 145 5.94 51.16 -5.40
C THR A 145 5.27 49.80 -5.24
N ARG A 146 5.92 48.84 -4.57
CA ARG A 146 5.35 47.52 -4.32
C ARG A 146 4.22 47.53 -3.30
N LEU A 147 4.30 48.40 -2.30
CA LEU A 147 3.21 48.63 -1.36
C LEU A 147 1.96 49.14 -2.10
N VAL A 148 2.13 50.15 -2.96
CA VAL A 148 1.05 50.71 -3.78
C VAL A 148 0.49 49.66 -4.72
N LEU A 149 1.33 48.91 -5.43
CA LEU A 149 0.87 47.83 -6.32
C LEU A 149 0.13 46.71 -5.57
N GLY A 150 0.65 46.27 -4.42
CA GLY A 150 0.01 45.23 -3.61
C GLY A 150 -1.37 45.64 -3.10
N VAL A 151 -1.51 46.87 -2.59
CA VAL A 151 -2.80 47.43 -2.20
C VAL A 151 -3.73 47.62 -3.41
N LEU A 152 -3.19 48.14 -4.52
CA LEU A 152 -3.93 48.32 -5.76
C LEU A 152 -4.48 46.98 -6.27
N PHE A 153 -3.71 45.90 -6.26
CA PHE A 153 -4.19 44.58 -6.71
C PHE A 153 -5.23 43.98 -5.77
N MET A 154 -5.13 44.19 -4.46
CA MET A 154 -6.20 43.78 -3.54
C MET A 154 -7.50 44.55 -3.79
N ILE A 155 -7.41 45.85 -4.05
CA ILE A 155 -8.58 46.68 -4.43
C ILE A 155 -9.11 46.25 -5.79
N LEU A 156 -8.24 46.05 -6.78
CA LEU A 156 -8.60 45.63 -8.14
C LEU A 156 -9.31 44.28 -8.11
N GLN A 157 -8.83 43.34 -7.29
CA GLN A 157 -9.45 42.04 -7.11
C GLN A 157 -10.84 42.14 -6.47
N THR A 158 -10.97 42.87 -5.35
CA THR A 158 -12.18 42.83 -4.49
C THR A 158 -13.25 43.84 -4.85
N GLN A 159 -12.89 44.96 -5.48
CA GLN A 159 -13.80 46.06 -5.80
C GLN A 159 -14.08 46.20 -7.31
N LEU A 160 -13.16 45.74 -8.18
CA LEU A 160 -13.26 45.98 -9.62
C LEU A 160 -13.48 44.71 -10.45
N LEU A 161 -12.66 43.67 -10.27
CA LEU A 161 -12.61 42.52 -11.18
C LEU A 161 -13.50 41.35 -10.74
N TYR A 162 -13.51 41.00 -9.44
CA TYR A 162 -14.13 39.77 -8.96
C TYR A 162 -14.88 39.96 -7.63
N PRO A 163 -15.93 39.17 -7.37
CA PRO A 163 -16.61 39.16 -6.07
C PRO A 163 -15.79 38.45 -4.98
N LEU A 164 -16.06 38.77 -3.71
CA LEU A 164 -15.48 38.06 -2.55
C LEU A 164 -15.98 36.61 -2.43
N LYS A 165 -17.15 36.30 -3.00
CA LYS A 165 -17.75 34.96 -3.03
C LYS A 165 -18.45 34.75 -4.35
N PHE A 166 -18.06 33.72 -5.08
CA PHE A 166 -18.81 33.24 -6.23
C PHE A 166 -19.99 32.43 -5.71
N SER A 167 -21.19 32.79 -6.13
CA SER A 167 -22.41 32.11 -5.68
C SER A 167 -22.52 30.73 -6.32
N TYR A 168 -22.83 29.72 -5.51
CA TYR A 168 -23.16 28.39 -6.00
C TYR A 168 -24.46 28.40 -6.81
N THR A 169 -25.46 29.20 -6.42
CA THR A 169 -26.73 29.39 -7.14
C THR A 169 -26.73 30.71 -7.95
N PHE A 170 -27.40 30.69 -9.10
CA PHE A 170 -27.51 31.81 -10.02
C PHE A 170 -28.86 31.85 -10.73
N ASP A 171 -29.56 32.96 -10.57
CA ASP A 171 -30.86 33.21 -11.20
C ASP A 171 -30.67 33.79 -12.60
N CYS A 172 -30.99 33.00 -13.63
CA CYS A 172 -30.83 33.39 -15.03
C CYS A 172 -32.18 33.79 -15.65
N TYR A 173 -32.21 34.95 -16.32
CA TYR A 173 -33.39 35.45 -17.02
C TYR A 173 -33.10 35.55 -18.52
N LEU A 174 -33.79 34.74 -19.33
CA LEU A 174 -33.66 34.77 -20.79
C LEU A 174 -34.96 35.26 -21.45
N PRO A 175 -34.90 36.10 -22.50
CA PRO A 175 -36.10 36.51 -23.21
C PRO A 175 -36.76 35.33 -23.92
N SER A 176 -38.05 35.08 -23.64
CA SER A 176 -38.82 34.01 -24.27
C SER A 176 -38.95 34.26 -25.78
N ARG A 177 -38.41 33.37 -26.62
CA ARG A 177 -38.72 33.34 -28.06
C ARG A 177 -40.08 32.64 -28.24
N THR A 178 -41.16 33.40 -28.26
CA THR A 178 -42.40 32.94 -28.89
C THR A 178 -42.31 33.21 -30.39
N ASN A 179 -42.28 32.16 -31.21
CA ASN A 179 -42.51 32.27 -32.65
C ASN A 179 -43.98 32.61 -32.89
N GLN A 180 -44.35 33.90 -32.90
CA GLN A 180 -45.56 34.40 -33.55
C GLN A 180 -45.43 35.89 -33.89
N PRO A 181 -46.03 36.38 -35.00
CA PRO A 181 -45.76 37.68 -35.56
C PRO A 181 -46.39 38.82 -34.75
N ARG A 182 -45.66 39.94 -34.72
CA ARG A 182 -46.03 41.21 -34.06
C ARG A 182 -47.44 41.66 -34.45
N ASN A 183 -48.29 41.87 -33.45
CA ASN A 183 -49.23 42.99 -33.44
C ASN A 183 -49.67 43.32 -32.01
N SER A 184 -49.85 44.61 -31.79
CA SER A 184 -50.35 45.31 -30.60
C SER A 184 -49.36 45.51 -29.45
N SER A 185 -49.40 46.77 -29.02
CA SER A 185 -48.53 47.51 -28.12
C SER A 185 -48.96 47.32 -26.68
N ASP A 186 -48.26 46.46 -25.96
CA ASP A 186 -47.96 46.57 -24.52
C ASP A 186 -46.87 45.55 -24.19
N ALA A 187 -45.61 45.97 -24.37
CA ALA A 187 -44.45 45.11 -24.26
C ALA A 187 -43.91 45.07 -22.82
N THR A 188 -44.59 44.36 -21.93
CA THR A 188 -43.91 43.73 -20.78
C THR A 188 -43.13 42.54 -21.31
N GLN A 189 -41.80 42.65 -21.38
CA GLN A 189 -40.92 41.57 -21.82
C GLN A 189 -41.03 40.39 -20.85
N ASN A 190 -41.74 39.32 -21.23
CA ASN A 190 -41.77 38.07 -20.45
C ASN A 190 -40.43 37.33 -20.59
N SER A 191 -39.56 37.46 -19.58
CA SER A 191 -38.33 36.68 -19.44
C SER A 191 -38.61 35.34 -18.77
N ALA A 192 -38.16 34.24 -19.37
CA ALA A 192 -38.13 32.92 -18.75
C ALA A 192 -37.05 32.88 -17.66
N PHE A 193 -37.44 32.42 -16.47
CA PHE A 193 -36.57 32.26 -15.30
C PHE A 193 -36.00 30.85 -15.24
N TYR A 194 -34.70 30.74 -15.02
CA TYR A 194 -33.98 29.48 -14.83
C TYR A 194 -33.09 29.59 -13.61
N GLU A 195 -33.31 28.72 -12.63
CA GLU A 195 -32.43 28.62 -11.46
C GLU A 195 -31.23 27.73 -11.83
N CYS A 196 -30.02 28.29 -11.77
CA CYS A 196 -28.81 27.61 -12.16
C CYS A 196 -27.86 27.40 -10.98
N SER A 197 -27.00 26.38 -11.05
CA SER A 197 -25.96 26.11 -10.06
C SER A 197 -24.59 25.83 -10.69
N ASN A 198 -23.53 26.33 -10.05
CA ASN A 198 -22.14 26.11 -10.42
C ASN A 198 -21.40 25.38 -9.30
N GLN A 199 -21.09 24.10 -9.54
CA GLN A 199 -20.41 23.23 -8.57
C GLN A 199 -18.97 23.66 -8.23
N ARG A 200 -18.32 24.48 -9.06
CA ARG A 200 -16.95 24.96 -8.83
C ARG A 200 -16.87 26.35 -8.19
N ALA A 201 -18.00 27.00 -7.92
CA ALA A 201 -18.05 28.33 -7.31
C ALA A 201 -17.33 28.39 -5.95
N GLU A 202 -17.45 27.35 -5.13
CA GLU A 202 -16.79 27.29 -3.83
C GLU A 202 -15.27 27.14 -3.96
N LYS A 203 -14.79 26.26 -4.85
CA LYS A 203 -13.36 26.09 -5.14
C LYS A 203 -12.75 27.38 -5.71
N LYS A 204 -13.44 28.07 -6.61
CA LYS A 204 -13.03 29.37 -7.17
C LYS A 204 -12.95 30.46 -6.09
N THR A 205 -13.94 30.49 -5.18
CA THR A 205 -13.95 31.40 -4.03
C THR A 205 -12.78 31.15 -3.08
N PHE A 206 -12.52 29.89 -2.73
CA PHE A 206 -11.43 29.50 -1.84
C PHE A 206 -10.08 29.99 -2.36
N TRP A 207 -9.76 29.68 -3.61
CA TRP A 207 -8.47 30.06 -4.20
C TRP A 207 -8.35 31.56 -4.46
N MET A 208 -9.44 32.26 -4.77
CA MET A 208 -9.43 33.72 -4.88
C MET A 208 -9.15 34.39 -3.52
N ASN A 209 -9.73 33.86 -2.44
CA ASN A 209 -9.41 34.33 -1.09
C ASN A 209 -7.96 34.02 -0.71
N ALA A 210 -7.41 32.89 -1.14
CA ALA A 210 -6.00 32.58 -0.94
C ALA A 210 -5.07 33.63 -1.60
N ILE A 211 -5.36 34.08 -2.83
CA ILE A 211 -4.59 35.16 -3.50
C ILE A 211 -4.68 36.47 -2.71
N LEU A 212 -5.87 36.80 -2.19
CA LEU A 212 -6.07 38.01 -1.39
C LEU A 212 -5.22 37.96 -0.10
N VAL A 213 -5.22 36.83 0.59
CA VAL A 213 -4.42 36.61 1.81
C VAL A 213 -2.93 36.73 1.52
N VAL A 214 -2.45 36.14 0.43
CA VAL A 214 -1.04 36.22 0.03
C VAL A 214 -0.60 37.66 -0.27
N ASN A 215 -1.43 38.45 -0.97
CA ASN A 215 -1.15 39.88 -1.18
C ASN A 215 -1.22 40.69 0.13
N GLY A 216 -2.12 40.34 1.04
CA GLY A 216 -2.22 40.96 2.36
C GLY A 216 -0.96 40.72 3.21
N ILE A 217 -0.46 39.48 3.23
CA ILE A 217 0.79 39.12 3.91
C ILE A 217 1.97 39.88 3.29
N LEU A 218 2.03 40.00 1.96
CA LEU A 218 3.07 40.77 1.28
C LEU A 218 3.05 42.25 1.71
N VAL A 219 1.88 42.89 1.69
CA VAL A 219 1.71 44.29 2.10
C VAL A 219 2.11 44.50 3.56
N ALA A 220 1.70 43.59 4.46
CA ALA A 220 2.09 43.64 5.86
C ALA A 220 3.61 43.53 6.04
N GLY A 221 4.26 42.59 5.33
CA GLY A 221 5.71 42.44 5.34
C GLY A 221 6.45 43.70 4.85
N ILE A 222 5.98 44.30 3.75
CA ILE A 222 6.55 45.55 3.20
C ILE A 222 6.37 46.71 4.17
N LEU A 223 5.23 46.82 4.86
CA LEU A 223 4.98 47.86 5.87
C LEU A 223 5.94 47.73 7.05
N ILE A 224 6.11 46.51 7.58
CA ILE A 224 7.04 46.24 8.69
C ILE A 224 8.47 46.63 8.28
N GLU A 225 8.91 46.22 7.09
CA GLU A 225 10.25 46.54 6.57
C GLU A 225 10.43 48.05 6.34
N THR A 226 9.40 48.72 5.81
CA THR A 226 9.41 50.18 5.60
C THR A 226 9.48 50.93 6.93
N ILE A 227 8.70 50.53 7.93
CA ILE A 227 8.73 51.12 9.29
C ILE A 227 10.11 50.93 9.91
N TYR A 228 10.68 49.73 9.79
CA TYR A 228 12.02 49.44 10.32
C TYR A 228 13.10 50.34 9.69
N ILE A 229 13.10 50.45 8.36
CA ILE A 229 14.11 51.23 7.62
C ILE A 229 13.96 52.73 7.89
N LEU A 230 12.73 53.25 7.90
CA LEU A 230 12.46 54.67 8.18
C LEU A 230 12.76 55.02 9.65
N SER A 231 12.40 54.16 10.60
CA SER A 231 12.73 54.34 12.02
C SER A 231 14.25 54.41 12.22
N ARG A 232 14.99 53.49 11.60
CA ARG A 232 16.45 53.48 11.67
C ARG A 232 17.09 54.70 10.99
N ALA A 233 16.53 55.16 9.86
CA ALA A 233 16.98 56.37 9.18
C ALA A 233 16.72 57.66 9.99
N CYS A 234 15.66 57.69 10.81
CA CYS A 234 15.38 58.79 11.73
C CYS A 234 16.37 58.84 12.90
N ILE A 235 16.76 57.67 13.43
CA ILE A 235 17.70 57.55 14.55
C ILE A 235 19.14 57.85 14.09
N GLU A 236 19.56 57.34 12.92
CA GLU A 236 20.93 57.47 12.44
C GLU A 236 20.99 58.10 11.05
N LYS A 237 21.18 59.43 10.96
CA LYS A 237 21.26 60.13 9.65
C LYS A 237 22.37 59.62 8.72
N LYS A 238 23.42 58.98 9.26
CA LYS A 238 24.51 58.36 8.49
C LYS A 238 24.10 57.05 7.81
N PHE A 239 23.07 56.37 8.31
CA PHE A 239 22.52 55.13 7.72
C PHE A 239 22.03 55.32 6.28
N MET A 240 21.55 56.52 5.94
CA MET A 240 21.07 56.85 4.58
C MET A 240 22.19 56.97 3.54
N LYS A 241 23.48 56.96 3.93
CA LYS A 241 24.60 57.03 2.99
C LYS A 241 24.82 55.68 2.33
N ASN A 242 25.07 55.68 1.02
CA ASN A 242 25.17 54.48 0.19
C ASN A 242 26.11 53.41 0.79
N SER A 243 27.30 53.79 1.26
CA SER A 243 28.28 52.85 1.84
C SER A 243 27.80 52.19 3.14
N LYS A 244 27.22 52.97 4.06
CA LYS A 244 26.73 52.44 5.35
C LYS A 244 25.44 51.63 5.19
N PHE A 245 24.55 52.03 4.27
CA PHE A 245 23.34 51.26 3.95
C PHE A 245 23.67 49.88 3.36
N LEU A 246 24.67 49.84 2.46
CA LEU A 246 25.16 48.59 1.86
C LEU A 246 25.75 47.64 2.92
N GLU A 247 26.63 48.14 3.78
CA GLU A 247 27.31 47.34 4.81
C GLU A 247 26.37 46.85 5.93
N THR A 248 25.40 47.67 6.35
CA THR A 248 24.60 47.36 7.55
C THR A 248 23.23 46.75 7.27
N HIS A 249 22.67 46.93 6.06
CA HIS A 249 21.32 46.46 5.75
C HIS A 249 21.27 45.50 4.55
N LEU A 250 22.00 45.79 3.47
CA LEU A 250 21.99 44.93 2.28
C LEU A 250 22.98 43.75 2.40
N ASN A 251 24.11 43.92 3.10
CA ASN A 251 25.12 42.88 3.24
C ASN A 251 25.81 42.91 4.63
N PRO A 252 25.14 42.43 5.71
CA PRO A 252 25.58 42.59 7.10
C PRO A 252 26.80 41.74 7.50
N SER A 253 27.44 41.03 6.56
CA SER A 253 28.53 40.08 6.80
C SER A 253 29.91 40.71 7.02
N HIS A 254 30.05 42.05 7.05
CA HIS A 254 31.38 42.69 7.13
C HIS A 254 31.65 43.64 8.31
N GLY A 255 30.76 43.77 9.28
CA GLY A 255 30.94 44.74 10.37
C GLY A 255 31.03 44.13 11.78
N LYS A 256 32.16 43.53 12.16
CA LYS A 256 32.53 43.38 13.59
C LYS A 256 34.05 43.51 13.81
N SER A 257 34.52 44.73 14.07
CA SER A 257 35.77 44.95 14.81
C SER A 257 35.80 46.31 15.54
N HIS A 258 36.27 46.26 16.79
CA HIS A 258 36.79 47.31 17.70
C HIS A 258 35.79 48.15 18.54
N GLN A 259 35.96 48.41 19.86
CA GLN A 259 36.91 47.97 20.91
C GLN A 259 36.45 48.49 22.32
N LYS A 260 36.44 47.60 23.34
CA LYS A 260 36.82 47.72 24.79
C LYS A 260 36.06 48.62 25.79
N PRO A 261 36.08 48.32 27.14
CA PRO A 261 36.95 47.38 27.85
C PRO A 261 36.25 46.39 28.81
N GLN A 262 36.51 45.09 28.67
CA GLN A 262 36.41 44.12 29.79
C GLN A 262 37.56 43.12 29.65
N ARG A 263 38.72 43.48 30.21
CA ARG A 263 39.88 42.58 30.32
C ARG A 263 39.58 41.55 31.41
N GLN A 264 38.89 40.46 31.08
CA GLN A 264 39.12 39.13 31.66
C GLN A 264 38.27 38.01 31.01
N GLU A 265 37.16 38.32 30.33
CA GLU A 265 36.27 37.29 29.75
C GLU A 265 36.60 36.90 28.29
N GLU A 266 37.15 37.81 27.46
CA GLU A 266 37.42 37.52 26.04
C GLU A 266 38.54 36.47 25.78
N ARG A 267 39.45 36.24 26.74
CA ARG A 267 40.44 35.16 26.60
C ARG A 267 39.83 33.78 26.80
N ILE A 268 38.69 33.66 27.46
CA ILE A 268 38.05 32.38 27.77
C ILE A 268 37.21 31.91 26.57
N GLU A 269 36.47 32.80 25.90
CA GLU A 269 35.67 32.46 24.71
C GLU A 269 36.51 32.12 23.46
N GLN A 270 37.62 32.83 23.21
CA GLN A 270 38.51 32.51 22.07
C GLN A 270 39.23 31.16 22.24
N LEU A 271 39.61 30.78 23.47
CA LEU A 271 40.20 29.46 23.78
C LEU A 271 39.15 28.34 23.88
N GLN A 272 37.91 28.66 24.23
CA GLN A 272 36.80 27.69 24.24
C GLN A 272 36.42 27.26 22.82
N ASN A 273 36.44 28.18 21.86
CA ASN A 273 36.11 27.88 20.46
C ASN A 273 37.21 27.06 19.77
N SER A 274 38.50 27.28 20.10
CA SER A 274 39.61 26.49 19.53
C SER A 274 39.62 25.03 20.00
N ASN A 275 39.32 24.76 21.27
CA ASN A 275 39.34 23.40 21.81
C ASN A 275 38.16 22.56 21.30
N LEU A 276 36.96 23.16 21.19
CA LEU A 276 35.79 22.51 20.61
C LEU A 276 36.03 22.18 19.12
N GLN A 277 36.49 23.15 18.33
CA GLN A 277 36.80 22.94 16.91
C GLN A 277 37.86 21.84 16.71
N ARG A 278 38.88 21.79 17.57
CA ARG A 278 39.90 20.74 17.55
C ARG A 278 39.33 19.35 17.89
N PHE A 279 38.46 19.27 18.90
CA PHE A 279 37.76 18.02 19.25
C PHE A 279 36.91 17.54 18.07
N ILE A 280 36.07 18.40 17.50
CA ILE A 280 35.21 18.07 16.36
C ILE A 280 36.05 17.60 15.17
N ALA A 281 37.08 18.35 14.79
CA ALA A 281 37.94 17.99 13.66
C ALA A 281 38.62 16.63 13.88
N LYS A 282 39.17 16.37 15.09
CA LYS A 282 39.84 15.11 15.41
C LYS A 282 38.87 13.94 15.45
N THR A 283 37.67 14.11 16.02
CA THR A 283 36.63 13.09 16.01
C THR A 283 36.20 12.74 14.59
N LYS A 284 35.99 13.76 13.73
CA LYS A 284 35.65 13.55 12.32
C LYS A 284 36.76 12.80 11.57
N GLU A 285 38.02 13.20 11.76
CA GLU A 285 39.18 12.54 11.15
C GLU A 285 39.26 11.05 11.52
N ILE A 286 39.15 10.71 12.81
CA ILE A 286 39.17 9.33 13.29
C ILE A 286 38.01 8.52 12.71
N ILE A 287 36.80 9.08 12.70
CA ILE A 287 35.64 8.40 12.10
C ILE A 287 35.90 8.15 10.61
N GLN A 288 36.41 9.14 9.87
CA GLN A 288 36.70 9.00 8.45
C GLN A 288 37.73 7.89 8.18
N GLU A 289 38.80 7.84 8.98
CA GLU A 289 39.88 6.83 8.88
C GLU A 289 39.38 5.43 9.28
N ASP A 290 38.80 5.29 10.47
CA ASP A 290 38.37 4.00 11.03
C ASP A 290 37.25 3.34 10.21
N THR A 291 36.37 4.14 9.57
CA THR A 291 35.23 3.62 8.80
C THR A 291 35.51 3.46 7.32
N GLN A 292 36.71 3.84 6.84
CA GLN A 292 37.07 3.73 5.42
C GLN A 292 37.20 2.27 4.96
N ASN A 293 37.81 1.42 5.79
CA ASN A 293 38.06 0.01 5.52
C ASN A 293 37.55 -0.86 6.67
N LEU A 294 36.23 -1.01 6.77
CA LEU A 294 35.61 -1.89 7.77
C LEU A 294 36.05 -3.34 7.51
N PHE A 295 36.48 -4.04 8.56
CA PHE A 295 36.83 -5.47 8.47
C PHE A 295 35.68 -6.31 7.91
N GLU A 296 34.44 -5.93 8.23
CA GLU A 296 33.19 -6.53 7.75
C GLU A 296 32.94 -6.34 6.23
N LEU A 297 33.62 -5.36 5.62
CA LEU A 297 33.56 -5.03 4.19
C LEU A 297 34.90 -5.26 3.48
N GLN A 298 35.89 -5.83 4.17
CA GLN A 298 37.15 -6.19 3.52
C GLN A 298 36.84 -7.17 2.39
N SER A 299 37.15 -6.73 1.18
CA SER A 299 37.00 -7.48 -0.06
C SER A 299 37.44 -8.94 0.14
N PRO A 300 36.59 -9.94 -0.18
CA PRO A 300 37.01 -11.33 -0.26
C PRO A 300 38.00 -11.55 -1.42
N PHE A 301 38.32 -10.52 -2.22
CA PHE A 301 39.21 -10.59 -3.38
C PHE A 301 40.64 -10.19 -2.98
N LEU A 302 41.49 -11.20 -2.77
CA LEU A 302 42.94 -11.08 -2.95
C LEU A 302 43.23 -11.26 -4.45
N GLY A 303 44.03 -10.38 -5.04
CA GLY A 303 44.47 -10.54 -6.43
C GLY A 303 45.41 -11.74 -6.60
N ASN A 304 45.54 -12.25 -7.83
CA ASN A 304 46.44 -13.36 -8.16
C ASN A 304 47.89 -13.02 -7.76
N PRO A 305 48.69 -13.99 -7.26
CA PRO A 305 50.10 -13.75 -6.97
C PRO A 305 50.87 -13.45 -8.26
N GLY A 306 51.20 -12.18 -8.51
CA GLY A 306 52.02 -11.76 -9.65
C GLY A 306 51.50 -10.57 -10.45
N GLU A 307 50.23 -10.18 -10.32
CA GLU A 307 49.73 -8.92 -10.89
C GLU A 307 49.85 -7.78 -9.87
N GLN A 308 50.59 -6.72 -10.23
CA GLN A 308 50.72 -5.50 -9.42
C GLN A 308 49.45 -4.62 -9.44
N THR A 309 48.27 -5.21 -9.41
CA THR A 309 47.01 -4.48 -9.22
C THR A 309 46.71 -4.45 -7.73
N ALA A 310 46.86 -3.27 -7.13
CA ALA A 310 46.56 -3.03 -5.73
C ALA A 310 45.17 -3.59 -5.36
N VAL A 311 45.10 -4.33 -4.25
CA VAL A 311 43.86 -4.92 -3.72
C VAL A 311 42.76 -3.85 -3.69
N LYS A 312 41.74 -4.01 -4.54
CA LYS A 312 40.65 -3.04 -4.65
C LYS A 312 39.64 -3.31 -3.53
N HIS A 313 39.93 -2.82 -2.33
CA HIS A 313 38.96 -2.84 -1.23
C HIS A 313 37.80 -1.90 -1.57
N LEU A 314 36.58 -2.44 -1.65
CA LEU A 314 35.38 -1.62 -1.75
C LEU A 314 35.19 -0.88 -0.42
N THR A 315 35.22 0.44 -0.47
CA THR A 315 34.98 1.29 0.70
C THR A 315 33.49 1.30 1.05
N LEU A 316 33.16 1.61 2.31
CA LEU A 316 31.76 1.73 2.75
C LEU A 316 30.95 2.67 1.83
N ASP A 317 31.52 3.80 1.41
CA ASP A 317 30.81 4.77 0.57
C ASP A 317 30.56 4.28 -0.86
N GLN A 318 31.39 3.36 -1.36
CA GLN A 318 31.22 2.78 -2.70
C GLN A 318 30.12 1.72 -2.72
N ILE A 319 30.00 0.91 -1.66
CA ILE A 319 29.08 -0.22 -1.60
C ILE A 319 27.74 0.12 -0.93
N TYR A 320 27.70 1.13 -0.05
CA TYR A 320 26.50 1.47 0.70
C TYR A 320 25.36 1.84 -0.24
N THR A 321 24.23 1.17 -0.03
CA THR A 321 22.98 1.41 -0.76
C THR A 321 21.91 1.79 0.25
N ASN A 322 21.15 2.85 -0.06
CA ASN A 322 20.18 3.41 0.87
C ASN A 322 19.14 2.36 1.24
N LEU A 323 18.81 2.28 2.52
CA LEU A 323 17.84 1.31 3.04
C LEU A 323 16.42 1.88 3.02
N THR A 324 15.44 1.02 2.74
CA THR A 324 14.03 1.38 2.78
C THR A 324 13.54 1.43 4.24
N VAL A 325 13.09 2.60 4.69
CA VAL A 325 12.57 2.83 6.06
C VAL A 325 11.09 3.21 6.05
N VAL A 326 10.32 2.61 6.96
CA VAL A 326 8.88 2.85 7.15
C VAL A 326 8.58 3.29 8.58
N ASN A 327 7.62 4.20 8.76
CA ASN A 327 7.23 4.71 10.07
C ASN A 327 6.02 3.96 10.63
N ASP A 328 5.92 3.88 11.96
CA ASP A 328 4.67 3.58 12.67
C ASP A 328 3.98 2.25 12.32
N ARG A 329 4.76 1.18 12.08
CA ARG A 329 4.20 -0.19 12.05
C ARG A 329 3.87 -0.66 13.47
N ASP A 330 2.63 -1.12 13.69
CA ASP A 330 2.23 -1.76 14.95
C ASP A 330 3.08 -2.99 15.28
N THR A 331 3.11 -3.30 16.58
CA THR A 331 3.62 -4.54 17.16
C THR A 331 3.20 -5.76 16.34
N TYR A 332 4.19 -6.45 15.82
CA TYR A 332 4.07 -7.85 15.49
C TYR A 332 4.38 -8.65 16.74
N ASP A 333 3.54 -9.63 17.07
CA ASP A 333 3.93 -10.68 17.99
C ASP A 333 4.84 -11.60 17.19
N PHE A 334 6.14 -11.42 17.33
CA PHE A 334 7.11 -12.23 16.61
C PHE A 334 7.14 -13.60 17.26
N THR A 335 6.49 -14.56 16.64
CA THR A 335 6.68 -15.97 16.96
C THR A 335 8.13 -16.37 16.68
N GLU A 336 8.60 -17.47 17.30
CA GLU A 336 9.90 -18.08 16.95
C GLU A 336 9.94 -18.58 15.49
N ASP A 337 8.80 -18.58 14.81
CA ASP A 337 8.64 -19.03 13.43
C ASP A 337 9.11 -17.98 12.41
N ARG A 338 10.25 -18.25 11.78
CA ARG A 338 10.83 -17.43 10.71
C ARG A 338 9.87 -17.25 9.52
N GLN A 339 8.98 -18.18 9.23
CA GLN A 339 8.04 -18.09 8.13
C GLN A 339 6.95 -17.06 8.44
N GLU A 340 6.41 -17.02 9.66
CA GLU A 340 5.53 -15.93 10.09
C GLU A 340 6.24 -14.57 10.06
N GLN A 341 7.51 -14.56 10.44
CA GLN A 341 8.36 -13.38 10.29
C GLN A 341 8.54 -13.03 8.80
N LEU A 342 8.84 -13.95 7.89
CA LEU A 342 8.97 -13.66 6.45
C LEU A 342 7.63 -13.23 5.81
N LYS A 343 6.50 -13.77 6.29
CA LYS A 343 5.13 -13.42 5.87
C LYS A 343 4.75 -11.97 6.19
N ILE A 344 5.39 -11.33 7.18
CA ILE A 344 5.01 -10.01 7.70
C ILE A 344 5.65 -8.83 6.92
N TYR A 345 6.91 -8.92 6.50
CA TYR A 345 7.68 -7.71 6.20
C TYR A 345 7.53 -7.15 4.78
N PRO A 346 7.20 -7.93 3.72
CA PRO A 346 6.83 -7.32 2.45
C PRO A 346 5.46 -6.62 2.47
N ARG A 347 4.66 -6.75 3.55
CA ARG A 347 3.29 -6.22 3.61
C ARG A 347 3.25 -4.72 3.90
N SER A 348 2.99 -3.87 2.92
CA SER A 348 2.51 -2.51 3.24
C SER A 348 1.10 -2.64 3.86
N ARG A 349 0.89 -2.13 5.07
CA ARG A 349 -0.47 -2.05 5.65
C ARG A 349 -1.31 -1.04 4.87
N LYS A 350 -2.64 -1.23 4.90
CA LYS A 350 -3.62 -0.25 4.43
C LYS A 350 -3.45 1.04 5.24
N GLY A 351 -3.24 2.17 4.58
CA GLY A 351 -2.97 3.47 5.21
C GLY A 351 -1.49 3.85 5.10
N GLU A 352 -1.21 4.91 4.36
CA GLU A 352 0.08 5.31 3.81
C GLU A 352 1.18 5.58 4.85
N SER A 353 2.39 5.08 4.56
CA SER A 353 3.61 5.89 4.66
C SER A 353 4.54 5.46 3.51
N GLN A 354 4.83 6.37 2.58
CA GLN A 354 5.81 6.10 1.53
C GLN A 354 7.18 5.77 2.17
N PRO A 355 7.95 4.84 1.58
CA PRO A 355 9.33 4.63 1.98
C PRO A 355 10.08 5.97 2.01
N LYS A 356 10.78 6.25 3.11
CA LYS A 356 11.59 7.46 3.25
C LYS A 356 13.08 7.13 3.22
N GLY A 357 13.88 8.11 2.82
CA GLY A 357 15.33 8.05 2.93
C GLY A 357 15.80 8.15 4.39
N LEU A 358 17.05 7.75 4.63
CA LEU A 358 17.67 7.77 5.96
C LEU A 358 17.81 9.18 6.55
N GLU A 359 17.81 10.19 5.69
CA GLU A 359 17.84 11.62 6.01
C GLU A 359 16.57 12.13 6.71
N ASP A 360 15.44 11.42 6.59
CA ASP A 360 14.17 11.72 7.27
C ASP A 360 14.03 11.03 8.65
N LEU A 361 15.10 10.35 9.12
CA LEU A 361 15.07 9.64 10.39
C LEU A 361 14.91 10.62 11.56
N LEU A 362 15.67 11.72 11.55
CA LEU A 362 15.65 12.78 12.56
C LEU A 362 15.03 14.05 11.98
N THR A 363 14.11 14.66 12.72
CA THR A 363 13.49 15.95 12.37
C THR A 363 13.41 16.81 13.62
N ASP A 364 13.12 18.11 13.48
CA ASP A 364 12.94 19.01 14.64
C ASP A 364 11.88 18.51 15.64
N LYS A 365 10.91 17.72 15.16
CA LYS A 365 9.85 17.10 15.96
C LYS A 365 10.18 15.69 16.45
N SER A 366 11.17 15.00 15.86
CA SER A 366 11.53 13.62 16.18
C SER A 366 13.01 13.50 16.49
N LYS A 367 13.37 13.63 17.77
CA LYS A 367 14.74 13.61 18.28
C LYS A 367 15.11 12.28 18.92
N LYS A 368 14.16 11.58 19.50
CA LYS A 368 14.31 10.25 20.10
C LYS A 368 13.69 9.22 19.16
N VAL A 369 14.52 8.51 18.41
CA VAL A 369 14.07 7.58 17.38
C VAL A 369 14.50 6.16 17.71
N LEU A 370 13.55 5.23 17.62
CA LEU A 370 13.83 3.80 17.75
C LEU A 370 13.79 3.15 16.37
N VAL A 371 14.90 2.55 15.96
CA VAL A 371 15.07 1.84 14.70
C VAL A 371 15.01 0.34 14.95
N VAL A 372 13.98 -0.30 14.40
CA VAL A 372 13.75 -1.73 14.51
C VAL A 372 14.13 -2.39 13.19
N GLY A 373 14.74 -3.57 13.24
CA GLY A 373 15.06 -4.29 12.01
C GLY A 373 15.62 -5.68 12.27
N ARG A 374 15.44 -6.58 11.30
CA ARG A 374 15.86 -7.98 11.40
C ARG A 374 17.38 -8.16 11.53
N PRO A 375 17.87 -9.33 11.97
CA PRO A 375 19.28 -9.69 11.82
C PRO A 375 19.73 -9.52 10.35
N GLY A 376 20.96 -9.05 10.12
CA GLY A 376 21.51 -8.87 8.78
C GLY A 376 20.94 -7.69 7.95
N ILE A 377 19.95 -6.94 8.46
CA ILE A 377 19.28 -5.88 7.67
C ILE A 377 20.10 -4.58 7.52
N GLY A 378 21.27 -4.50 8.17
CA GLY A 378 22.16 -3.34 8.06
C GLY A 378 21.95 -2.23 9.12
N LYS A 379 21.33 -2.51 10.28
CA LYS A 379 21.15 -1.53 11.38
C LYS A 379 22.48 -0.88 11.84
N THR A 380 23.49 -1.70 12.09
CA THR A 380 24.82 -1.24 12.54
C THR A 380 25.50 -0.44 11.44
N LEU A 381 25.54 -0.95 10.20
CA LEU A 381 26.08 -0.23 9.03
C LEU A 381 25.34 1.09 8.77
N CYS A 382 24.04 1.14 9.02
CA CYS A 382 23.24 2.36 8.96
C CYS A 382 23.69 3.41 9.98
N CYS A 383 23.94 3.01 11.24
CA CYS A 383 24.49 3.94 12.25
C CYS A 383 25.90 4.40 11.90
N ILE A 384 26.75 3.50 11.41
CA ILE A 384 28.11 3.83 10.97
C ILE A 384 28.05 4.80 9.79
N LYS A 385 27.15 4.58 8.82
CA LYS A 385 26.97 5.48 7.68
C LYS A 385 26.46 6.86 8.11
N LEU A 386 25.49 6.95 9.02
CA LEU A 386 25.05 8.23 9.58
C LEU A 386 26.19 8.98 10.29
N LEU A 387 27.02 8.26 11.05
CA LEU A 387 28.18 8.82 11.73
C LEU A 387 29.23 9.31 10.73
N ARG A 388 29.48 8.54 9.68
CA ARG A 388 30.42 8.87 8.61
C ARG A 388 29.96 10.06 7.78
N ASP A 389 28.68 10.11 7.42
CA ASP A 389 28.10 11.24 6.69
C ASP A 389 28.12 12.53 7.51
N TRP A 390 27.92 12.44 8.83
CA TRP A 390 28.18 13.57 9.74
C TRP A 390 29.66 14.00 9.72
N ALA A 391 30.58 13.03 9.64
CA ALA A 391 32.01 13.33 9.58
C ALA A 391 32.47 13.98 8.26
N PHE A 392 31.86 13.64 7.13
CA PHE A 392 32.07 14.33 5.84
C PHE A 392 31.24 15.60 5.66
N ASP A 393 30.49 15.98 6.69
CA ASP A 393 29.49 17.04 6.67
C ASP A 393 28.34 16.78 5.69
N ASP A 394 28.21 15.63 5.04
CA ASP A 394 27.25 15.35 3.96
C ASP A 394 25.78 15.25 4.39
N VAL A 395 25.52 14.94 5.67
CA VAL A 395 24.17 14.92 6.26
C VAL A 395 24.10 15.95 7.40
N PHE A 396 22.92 16.51 7.65
CA PHE A 396 22.70 17.57 8.64
C PHE A 396 23.40 18.92 8.32
N LYS A 397 23.66 19.20 7.03
CA LYS A 397 24.03 20.55 6.55
C LYS A 397 22.90 21.54 6.83
N ALA A 398 23.26 22.76 7.23
CA ALA A 398 22.34 23.87 7.35
C ALA A 398 21.81 24.30 5.95
N THR A 399 20.79 23.59 5.46
CA THR A 399 19.97 24.04 4.33
C THR A 399 18.89 24.97 4.88
N SER A 400 18.32 25.83 4.03
CA SER A 400 17.37 26.89 4.44
C SER A 400 16.10 26.41 5.16
N ASN A 401 15.86 25.10 5.25
CA ASN A 401 14.65 24.49 5.81
C ASN A 401 14.90 23.48 6.95
N ALA A 402 16.15 23.20 7.37
CA ALA A 402 16.43 22.25 8.46
C ALA A 402 17.26 22.91 9.59
N GLU A 403 16.68 23.06 10.79
CA GLU A 403 17.36 23.61 11.97
C GLU A 403 18.22 22.55 12.72
N THR A 404 18.22 21.28 12.27
CA THR A 404 18.98 20.19 12.90
C THR A 404 20.46 20.21 12.50
N HIS A 405 21.30 20.79 13.35
CA HIS A 405 22.77 20.75 13.23
C HIS A 405 23.41 20.13 14.48
N PHE A 406 24.36 19.21 14.28
CA PHE A 406 25.06 18.52 15.36
C PHE A 406 26.54 18.88 15.39
N ASP A 407 27.00 19.41 16.53
CA ASP A 407 28.40 19.72 16.79
C ASP A 407 29.16 18.47 17.29
N ALA A 408 28.49 17.53 17.94
CA ALA A 408 29.11 16.32 18.48
C ALA A 408 28.25 15.07 18.25
N ALA A 409 28.89 13.99 17.79
CA ALA A 409 28.28 12.69 17.58
C ALA A 409 29.00 11.60 18.40
N PHE A 410 28.22 10.74 19.06
CA PHE A 410 28.74 9.63 19.87
C PHE A 410 28.10 8.32 19.42
N PHE A 411 28.93 7.30 19.16
CA PHE A 411 28.47 5.96 18.78
C PHE A 411 28.71 4.94 19.89
N VAL A 412 27.63 4.55 20.56
CA VAL A 412 27.66 3.68 21.74
C VAL A 412 27.10 2.31 21.38
N LYS A 413 27.98 1.32 21.26
CA LYS A 413 27.58 -0.09 21.07
C LYS A 413 27.24 -0.73 22.41
N PHE A 414 25.99 -1.15 22.59
CA PHE A 414 25.55 -1.81 23.83
C PHE A 414 26.39 -3.04 24.19
N ARG A 415 26.84 -3.80 23.17
CA ARG A 415 27.70 -4.97 23.36
C ARG A 415 29.00 -4.69 24.12
N ARG A 416 29.53 -3.46 24.09
CA ARG A 416 30.81 -3.12 24.75
C ARG A 416 30.71 -3.03 26.27
N PHE A 417 29.50 -3.06 26.83
CA PHE A 417 29.24 -2.82 28.24
C PHE A 417 28.59 -4.05 28.91
N ASN A 418 29.06 -4.39 30.10
CA ASN A 418 28.46 -5.43 30.93
C ASN A 418 27.27 -4.86 31.73
N SER A 419 26.28 -5.70 32.05
CA SER A 419 25.10 -5.29 32.84
C SER A 419 25.42 -4.83 34.27
N THR A 420 26.65 -5.09 34.74
CA THR A 420 27.14 -4.72 36.08
C THR A 420 28.03 -3.47 36.09
N ASP A 421 28.35 -2.91 34.92
CA ASP A 421 29.20 -1.73 34.83
C ASP A 421 28.45 -0.49 35.37
N VAL A 422 29.05 0.16 36.36
CA VAL A 422 28.56 1.41 36.93
C VAL A 422 29.38 2.55 36.35
N LEU A 423 28.74 3.43 35.60
CA LEU A 423 29.37 4.50 34.83
C LEU A 423 28.68 5.83 35.14
N ASN A 424 29.38 6.95 35.01
CA ASN A 424 28.72 8.25 34.87
C ASN A 424 28.55 8.62 33.37
N LEU A 425 27.83 9.71 33.08
CA LEU A 425 27.54 10.09 31.69
C LEU A 425 28.82 10.40 30.89
N ARG A 426 29.84 10.98 31.55
CA ARG A 426 31.11 11.34 30.91
C ARG A 426 31.90 10.08 30.53
N GLU A 427 31.98 9.11 31.43
CA GLU A 427 32.62 7.81 31.21
C GLU A 427 31.94 7.03 30.07
N LEU A 428 30.61 7.05 30.01
CA LEU A 428 29.86 6.42 28.92
C LEU A 428 30.23 6.99 27.55
N LEU A 429 30.28 8.32 27.43
CA LEU A 429 30.57 8.98 26.16
C LEU A 429 32.04 8.87 25.73
N ILE A 430 32.99 8.80 26.69
CA ILE A 430 34.40 8.52 26.40
C ILE A 430 34.60 7.09 25.88
N GLN A 431 33.76 6.15 26.31
CA GLN A 431 33.80 4.76 25.85
C GLN A 431 33.04 4.53 24.53
N SER A 432 32.58 5.60 23.85
CA SER A 432 32.02 5.48 22.51
C SER A 432 33.07 4.99 21.51
N GLU A 433 32.62 4.33 20.45
CA GLU A 433 33.51 3.93 19.37
C GLU A 433 33.98 5.15 18.58
N HIS A 434 35.18 5.06 18.01
CA HIS A 434 35.84 6.17 17.29
C HIS A 434 36.07 7.43 18.14
N PHE A 435 36.05 7.30 19.47
CA PHE A 435 36.31 8.42 20.38
C PHE A 435 37.80 8.81 20.34
N PRO A 436 38.16 10.10 20.24
CA PRO A 436 39.54 10.52 20.19
C PRO A 436 40.32 10.18 21.46
N PRO A 437 41.59 9.75 21.36
CA PRO A 437 42.40 9.36 22.52
C PRO A 437 42.73 10.53 23.47
N ASP A 438 42.56 11.78 23.03
CA ASP A 438 42.70 12.95 23.90
C ASP A 438 41.47 13.03 24.81
N HIS A 439 41.65 12.98 26.14
CA HIS A 439 40.56 13.06 27.11
C HIS A 439 39.61 14.22 26.80
N LEU A 440 38.30 13.96 26.94
CA LEU A 440 37.25 14.96 26.78
C LEU A 440 37.53 16.16 27.71
N ASP A 441 38.14 17.23 27.20
CA ASP A 441 38.55 18.42 27.99
C ASP A 441 37.33 18.94 28.78
N ASP A 442 37.53 19.35 30.04
CA ASP A 442 36.47 19.93 30.88
C ASP A 442 35.72 21.08 30.19
N LYS A 443 36.41 21.81 29.31
CA LYS A 443 35.80 22.86 28.48
C LYS A 443 34.82 22.31 27.43
N VAL A 444 35.21 21.24 26.73
CA VAL A 444 34.36 20.56 25.74
C VAL A 444 33.18 19.87 26.43
N TRP A 445 33.44 19.26 27.60
CA TRP A 445 32.41 18.68 28.44
C TRP A 445 31.35 19.70 28.86
N LYS A 446 31.78 20.86 29.34
CA LYS A 446 30.87 21.96 29.73
C LYS A 446 30.04 22.45 28.54
N TYR A 447 30.61 22.49 27.34
CA TYR A 447 29.88 22.86 26.12
C TYR A 447 28.78 21.85 25.77
N ILE A 448 29.09 20.54 25.79
CA ILE A 448 28.12 19.46 25.55
C ILE A 448 26.93 19.56 26.50
N LEU A 449 27.18 19.87 27.78
CA LEU A 449 26.13 20.05 28.79
C LEU A 449 25.28 21.32 28.56
N GLN A 450 25.87 22.40 28.04
CA GLN A 450 25.19 23.67 27.74
C GLN A 450 24.41 23.65 26.42
N HIS A 451 24.83 22.82 25.46
CA HIS A 451 24.23 22.74 24.12
C HIS A 451 23.75 21.31 23.75
N PRO A 452 22.90 20.67 24.56
CA PRO A 452 22.44 19.30 24.29
C PRO A 452 21.72 19.17 22.94
N LYS A 453 21.07 20.23 22.44
CA LYS A 453 20.42 20.27 21.11
C LYS A 453 21.36 19.97 19.94
N ARG A 454 22.67 20.16 20.12
CA ARG A 454 23.69 19.96 19.10
C ARG A 454 24.44 18.65 19.27
N VAL A 455 23.90 17.73 20.06
CA VAL A 455 24.51 16.43 20.35
C VAL A 455 23.62 15.32 19.81
N ILE A 456 24.23 14.40 19.07
CA ILE A 456 23.60 13.15 18.63
C ILE A 456 24.29 11.95 19.29
N ILE A 457 23.50 11.02 19.83
CA ILE A 457 23.99 9.78 20.41
C ILE A 457 23.31 8.61 19.71
N LEU A 458 24.11 7.79 19.03
CA LEU A 458 23.70 6.59 18.33
C LEU A 458 23.95 5.39 19.24
N PHE A 459 22.89 4.74 19.72
CA PHE A 459 22.97 3.50 20.50
C PHE A 459 22.70 2.30 19.61
N ASP A 460 23.69 1.43 19.43
CA ASP A 460 23.56 0.24 18.59
C ASP A 460 23.40 -1.06 19.40
N GLY A 461 22.42 -1.87 19.03
CA GLY A 461 22.24 -3.24 19.50
C GLY A 461 21.63 -3.38 20.89
N PHE A 462 20.49 -2.72 21.17
CA PHE A 462 19.83 -2.83 22.49
C PHE A 462 19.48 -4.28 22.87
N ASP A 463 19.16 -5.12 21.90
CA ASP A 463 18.89 -6.56 22.06
C ASP A 463 20.10 -7.35 22.60
N GLU A 464 21.31 -6.81 22.46
CA GLU A 464 22.55 -7.46 22.89
C GLU A 464 22.89 -7.15 24.35
N PHE A 465 22.13 -6.25 25.00
CA PHE A 465 22.29 -5.91 26.41
C PHE A 465 21.45 -6.85 27.30
N LYS A 466 22.05 -7.43 28.37
CA LYS A 466 21.33 -8.34 29.29
C LYS A 466 20.30 -7.57 30.13
N HIS A 467 19.02 -7.86 29.91
CA HIS A 467 17.90 -7.20 30.58
C HIS A 467 17.27 -8.10 31.66
N ASP A 468 17.61 -7.89 32.93
CA ASP A 468 16.82 -8.47 34.02
C ASP A 468 15.49 -7.70 34.14
N ALA A 469 14.37 -8.42 34.04
CA ALA A 469 13.00 -7.93 33.92
C ALA A 469 12.44 -7.14 35.13
N LYS A 470 13.27 -6.72 36.09
CA LYS A 470 12.82 -5.91 37.24
C LYS A 470 12.65 -4.44 36.83
N ILE A 471 11.53 -3.86 37.27
CA ILE A 471 11.12 -2.46 37.06
C ILE A 471 12.22 -1.54 37.59
N VAL A 472 12.79 -0.71 36.71
CA VAL A 472 13.87 0.22 37.07
C VAL A 472 13.26 1.51 37.59
N GLN A 473 13.33 1.73 38.91
CA GLN A 473 13.11 3.08 39.46
C GLN A 473 14.36 3.92 39.19
N SER A 474 14.27 4.84 38.22
CA SER A 474 15.31 5.86 38.02
C SER A 474 15.22 6.93 39.11
N PRO A 475 16.35 7.49 39.59
CA PRO A 475 16.31 8.55 40.59
C PRO A 475 15.52 9.77 40.10
N PRO A 476 14.89 10.54 41.02
CA PRO A 476 14.06 11.69 40.66
C PRO A 476 14.85 12.80 39.95
N ARG A 477 16.11 13.00 40.35
CA ARG A 477 17.05 14.00 39.80
C ARG A 477 18.44 13.38 39.63
N PRO A 478 18.71 12.66 38.51
CA PRO A 478 20.04 12.11 38.24
C PRO A 478 21.05 13.24 37.96
N SER A 479 22.27 13.13 38.52
CA SER A 479 23.39 14.03 38.18
C SER A 479 24.24 13.44 37.06
N VAL A 480 24.93 14.28 36.27
CA VAL A 480 25.81 13.81 35.19
C VAL A 480 27.09 13.13 35.70
N GLU A 481 27.50 13.46 36.91
CA GLU A 481 28.64 12.88 37.64
C GLU A 481 28.24 11.64 38.48
N GLN A 482 26.94 11.37 38.62
CA GLN A 482 26.47 10.24 39.39
C GLN A 482 26.79 8.94 38.66
N GLN A 483 27.51 8.03 39.33
CA GLN A 483 27.75 6.69 38.82
C GLN A 483 26.49 5.83 38.93
N MET A 484 26.08 5.25 37.81
CA MET A 484 24.84 4.50 37.66
C MET A 484 25.04 3.33 36.68
N PRO A 485 24.30 2.21 36.83
CA PRO A 485 24.29 1.16 35.82
C PRO A 485 23.85 1.70 34.44
N LEU A 486 24.45 1.19 33.36
CA LEU A 486 24.16 1.64 31.98
C LEU A 486 22.67 1.69 31.66
N ARG A 487 21.89 0.71 32.14
CA ARG A 487 20.43 0.67 31.95
C ARG A 487 19.72 1.91 32.49
N ILE A 488 20.18 2.42 33.63
CA ILE A 488 19.58 3.61 34.26
C ILE A 488 20.07 4.89 33.55
N LEU A 489 21.34 4.96 33.16
CA LEU A 489 21.86 6.06 32.33
C LEU A 489 21.08 6.19 31.01
N TYR A 490 20.94 5.07 30.30
CA TYR A 490 20.19 5.00 29.05
C TYR A 490 18.73 5.41 29.26
N HIS A 491 18.06 4.88 30.29
CA HIS A 491 16.70 5.28 30.65
C HIS A 491 16.60 6.79 30.91
N CYS A 492 17.57 7.39 31.61
CA CYS A 492 17.58 8.82 31.89
C CYS A 492 17.83 9.68 30.64
N LEU A 493 18.64 9.21 29.70
CA LEU A 493 18.91 9.88 28.42
C LEU A 493 17.69 9.87 27.48
N VAL A 494 16.99 8.74 27.38
CA VAL A 494 15.78 8.63 26.54
C VAL A 494 14.64 9.47 27.13
N HIS A 495 14.44 9.45 28.45
CA HIS A 495 13.46 10.30 29.13
C HIS A 495 13.82 11.80 29.16
N GLY A 496 15.01 12.18 28.70
CA GLY A 496 15.49 13.56 28.76
C GLY A 496 15.75 14.07 30.18
N LYS A 497 15.92 13.17 31.17
CA LYS A 497 16.40 13.53 32.52
C LYS A 497 17.88 13.92 32.50
N LEU A 498 18.66 13.31 31.59
CA LEU A 498 20.03 13.71 31.24
C LEU A 498 20.03 14.14 29.77
N LEU A 499 20.75 15.23 29.43
CA LEU A 499 20.83 15.79 28.07
C LEU A 499 19.45 15.94 27.39
N LYS A 500 18.56 16.73 28.03
CA LYS A 500 17.12 16.83 27.70
C LYS A 500 16.81 16.94 26.20
N ASP A 501 17.54 17.79 25.48
CA ASP A 501 17.24 18.09 24.07
C ASP A 501 18.17 17.37 23.06
N ALA A 502 19.01 16.44 23.51
CA ALA A 502 19.91 15.68 22.62
C ALA A 502 19.15 14.67 21.75
N SER A 503 19.60 14.50 20.51
CA SER A 503 19.04 13.51 19.60
C SER A 503 19.59 12.13 19.93
N ILE A 504 18.71 11.14 20.02
CA ILE A 504 19.05 9.76 20.35
C ILE A 504 18.45 8.85 19.28
N VAL A 505 19.29 8.06 18.64
CA VAL A 505 18.86 6.98 17.74
C VAL A 505 19.25 5.67 18.38
N THR A 506 18.28 4.79 18.63
CA THR A 506 18.55 3.47 19.18
C THR A 506 18.20 2.39 18.16
N THR A 507 19.09 1.43 17.91
CA THR A 507 18.78 0.25 17.11
C THR A 507 18.42 -0.95 17.99
N THR A 508 17.47 -1.75 17.54
CA THR A 508 17.09 -3.01 18.24
C THR A 508 16.56 -4.05 17.26
N ARG A 509 16.70 -5.32 17.62
CA ARG A 509 15.88 -6.39 17.02
C ARG A 509 14.43 -6.31 17.47
N PRO A 510 13.49 -6.81 16.65
CA PRO A 510 12.09 -6.84 17.02
C PRO A 510 11.79 -7.72 18.25
N THR A 511 12.58 -8.75 18.51
CA THR A 511 12.47 -9.62 19.71
C THR A 511 12.65 -8.87 21.03
N ALA A 512 13.45 -7.80 21.05
CA ALA A 512 13.66 -6.96 22.22
C ALA A 512 12.76 -5.71 22.26
N LEU A 513 11.90 -5.51 21.25
CA LEU A 513 10.99 -4.37 21.15
C LEU A 513 10.02 -4.24 22.34
N PRO A 514 9.40 -5.33 22.88
CA PRO A 514 8.50 -5.22 24.03
C PRO A 514 9.16 -4.60 25.28
N SER A 515 10.47 -4.81 25.45
CA SER A 515 11.25 -4.32 26.59
C SER A 515 11.55 -2.83 26.52
N ILE A 516 11.61 -2.24 25.33
CA ILE A 516 12.06 -0.86 25.10
C ILE A 516 10.96 0.09 24.64
N ARG A 517 9.89 -0.43 24.01
CA ARG A 517 8.79 0.39 23.43
C ARG A 517 8.06 1.26 24.46
N ARG A 518 8.12 0.90 25.74
CA ARG A 518 7.52 1.69 26.84
C ARG A 518 8.27 2.98 27.16
N LEU A 519 9.48 3.16 26.62
CA LEU A 519 10.25 4.40 26.76
C LEU A 519 9.72 5.48 25.82
N PRO A 520 9.89 6.77 26.16
CA PRO A 520 9.34 7.88 25.40
C PRO A 520 10.15 8.17 24.12
N PHE A 521 9.92 7.38 23.07
CA PHE A 521 10.42 7.68 21.72
C PHE A 521 9.40 8.54 20.95
N ASP A 522 9.90 9.52 20.20
CA ASP A 522 9.08 10.38 19.34
C ASP A 522 8.59 9.64 18.10
N LYS A 523 9.37 8.64 17.66
CA LYS A 523 9.14 7.91 16.41
C LYS A 523 9.72 6.50 16.48
N ILE A 524 8.99 5.53 15.94
CA ILE A 524 9.49 4.16 15.74
C ILE A 524 9.55 3.90 14.23
N CYS A 525 10.73 3.56 13.76
CA CYS A 525 11.00 3.25 12.36
C CYS A 525 11.37 1.78 12.20
N GLU A 526 10.91 1.15 11.12
CA GLU A 526 11.35 -0.20 10.75
C GLU A 526 12.19 -0.15 9.47
N ILE A 527 13.37 -0.77 9.51
CA ILE A 527 14.17 -1.04 8.31
C ILE A 527 13.63 -2.30 7.67
N LEU A 528 13.17 -2.15 6.43
CA LEU A 528 12.59 -3.22 5.66
C LEU A 528 13.69 -4.08 5.00
N GLY A 529 14.62 -3.48 4.28
CA GLY A 529 15.65 -4.16 3.48
C GLY A 529 15.90 -3.42 2.16
N PHE A 530 16.42 -4.12 1.17
CA PHE A 530 16.56 -3.61 -0.19
C PHE A 530 15.29 -3.82 -1.02
N SER A 531 14.85 -2.81 -1.76
CA SER A 531 13.93 -3.00 -2.89
C SER A 531 14.62 -3.70 -4.06
N THR A 532 13.87 -4.18 -5.05
CA THR A 532 14.44 -4.81 -6.26
C THR A 532 15.45 -3.88 -6.96
N GLU A 533 15.14 -2.58 -7.04
CA GLU A 533 16.02 -1.57 -7.62
C GLU A 533 17.28 -1.34 -6.78
N GLN A 534 17.16 -1.42 -5.45
CA GLN A 534 18.30 -1.31 -4.54
C GLN A 534 19.20 -2.55 -4.60
N ILE A 535 18.64 -3.74 -4.85
CA ILE A 535 19.43 -4.96 -5.09
C ILE A 535 20.23 -4.79 -6.38
N GLU A 536 19.61 -4.30 -7.46
CA GLU A 536 20.29 -3.99 -8.72
C GLU A 536 21.44 -3.00 -8.51
N GLU A 537 21.17 -1.88 -7.83
CA GLU A 537 22.17 -0.87 -7.48
C GLU A 537 23.33 -1.48 -6.67
N TYR A 538 23.02 -2.30 -5.67
CA TYR A 538 24.01 -2.97 -4.85
C TYR A 538 24.89 -3.93 -5.67
N VAL A 539 24.30 -4.72 -6.57
CA VAL A 539 25.04 -5.65 -7.44
C VAL A 539 26.05 -4.90 -8.32
N TYR A 540 25.63 -3.79 -8.95
CA TYR A 540 26.53 -2.99 -9.78
C TYR A 540 27.63 -2.30 -8.96
N LYS A 541 27.31 -1.80 -7.75
CA LYS A 541 28.32 -1.26 -6.83
C LYS A 541 29.31 -2.33 -6.38
N PHE A 542 28.84 -3.55 -6.15
CA PHE A 542 29.65 -4.68 -5.71
C PHE A 542 30.68 -5.10 -6.78
N THR A 543 30.32 -5.14 -8.06
CA THR A 543 31.27 -5.49 -9.13
C THR A 543 32.19 -4.34 -9.54
N GLY A 544 31.90 -3.11 -9.09
CA GLY A 544 32.73 -1.94 -9.34
C GLY A 544 32.83 -1.60 -10.82
N ASP A 545 34.05 -1.72 -11.39
CA ASP A 545 34.28 -1.35 -12.79
C ASP A 545 33.92 -2.49 -13.77
N ASP A 546 33.73 -3.73 -13.29
CA ASP A 546 33.32 -4.86 -14.13
C ASP A 546 31.81 -4.85 -14.35
N LYS A 547 31.39 -4.03 -15.33
CA LYS A 547 29.99 -3.89 -15.71
C LYS A 547 29.41 -5.18 -16.31
N GLN A 548 30.22 -5.99 -17.00
CA GLN A 548 29.74 -7.20 -17.64
C GLN A 548 29.44 -8.29 -16.61
N ALA A 549 30.31 -8.44 -15.60
CA ALA A 549 30.02 -9.29 -14.45
C ALA A 549 28.80 -8.79 -13.67
N GLY A 550 28.68 -7.47 -13.46
CA GLY A 550 27.51 -6.86 -12.80
C GLY A 550 26.20 -7.18 -13.51
N GLU A 551 26.16 -7.03 -14.84
CA GLU A 551 24.98 -7.35 -15.64
C GLU A 551 24.63 -8.85 -15.61
N THR A 552 25.65 -9.71 -15.64
CA THR A 552 25.47 -11.17 -15.58
C THR A 552 24.93 -11.62 -14.22
N LEU A 553 25.48 -11.09 -13.12
CA LEU A 553 24.99 -11.35 -11.76
C LEU A 553 23.57 -10.87 -11.56
N TRP A 554 23.28 -9.64 -11.98
CA TRP A 554 21.94 -9.08 -11.83
C TRP A 554 20.91 -9.88 -12.60
N ARG A 555 21.21 -10.24 -13.85
CA ARG A 555 20.32 -11.08 -14.68
C ARG A 555 20.05 -12.43 -14.01
N HIS A 556 21.07 -13.03 -13.39
CA HIS A 556 20.93 -14.31 -12.68
C HIS A 556 20.08 -14.17 -11.41
N ILE A 557 20.36 -13.17 -10.57
CA ILE A 557 19.61 -12.92 -9.33
C ILE A 557 18.15 -12.56 -9.63
N ASN A 558 17.90 -11.69 -10.60
CA ASN A 558 16.55 -11.23 -10.95
C ASN A 558 15.69 -12.31 -11.62
N SER A 559 16.32 -13.27 -12.32
CA SER A 559 15.59 -14.39 -12.95
C SER A 559 15.25 -15.53 -11.98
N ASN A 560 15.87 -15.55 -10.80
CA ASN A 560 15.64 -16.56 -9.77
C ASN A 560 15.02 -15.94 -8.51
N MET A 561 13.72 -16.18 -8.31
CA MET A 561 12.98 -15.62 -7.17
C MET A 561 13.51 -16.04 -5.80
N ASN A 562 14.09 -17.24 -5.66
CA ASN A 562 14.69 -17.69 -4.39
C ASN A 562 15.89 -16.80 -4.03
N LEU A 563 16.73 -16.48 -5.02
CA LEU A 563 17.89 -15.59 -4.84
C LEU A 563 17.46 -14.16 -4.61
N LEU A 564 16.55 -13.65 -5.44
CA LEU A 564 16.04 -12.28 -5.30
C LEU A 564 15.43 -12.04 -3.91
N SER A 565 14.63 -12.99 -3.43
CA SER A 565 14.01 -12.89 -2.10
C SER A 565 15.02 -12.98 -0.95
N LEU A 566 16.12 -13.73 -1.11
CA LEU A 566 17.19 -13.74 -0.11
C LEU A 566 17.95 -12.42 -0.11
N CYS A 567 18.25 -11.88 -1.30
CA CYS A 567 19.00 -10.63 -1.51
C CYS A 567 18.25 -9.36 -1.07
N TYR A 568 17.00 -9.48 -0.64
CA TYR A 568 16.30 -8.43 0.09
C TYR A 568 17.01 -8.07 1.41
N ILE A 569 17.65 -9.05 2.05
CA ILE A 569 18.46 -8.83 3.25
C ILE A 569 19.89 -8.49 2.81
N PRO A 570 20.42 -7.28 3.08
CA PRO A 570 21.74 -6.85 2.62
C PRO A 570 22.89 -7.83 2.91
N MET A 571 22.90 -8.46 4.08
CA MET A 571 23.91 -9.47 4.42
C MET A 571 23.85 -10.71 3.52
N ASN A 572 22.65 -11.14 3.13
CA ASN A 572 22.51 -12.24 2.16
C ASN A 572 22.90 -11.78 0.76
N SER A 573 22.62 -10.53 0.36
CA SER A 573 23.11 -9.98 -0.91
C SER A 573 24.64 -9.99 -0.95
N PHE A 574 25.30 -9.63 0.15
CA PHE A 574 26.75 -9.73 0.29
C PHE A 574 27.25 -11.17 0.12
N ILE A 575 26.63 -12.15 0.80
CA ILE A 575 26.98 -13.57 0.69
C ILE A 575 26.80 -14.07 -0.75
N VAL A 576 25.64 -13.83 -1.36
CA VAL A 576 25.31 -14.30 -2.71
C VAL A 576 26.21 -13.64 -3.76
N CYS A 577 26.40 -12.32 -3.71
CA CYS A 577 27.29 -11.62 -4.63
C CYS A 577 28.74 -12.09 -4.47
N SER A 578 29.22 -12.30 -3.24
CA SER A 578 30.59 -12.80 -3.00
C SER A 578 30.80 -14.19 -3.60
N SER A 579 29.83 -15.11 -3.42
CA SER A 579 29.91 -16.46 -3.99
C SER A 579 29.83 -16.48 -5.51
N LEU A 580 28.83 -15.81 -6.09
CA LEU A 580 28.61 -15.86 -7.54
C LEU A 580 29.67 -15.08 -8.31
N PHE A 581 30.10 -13.93 -7.81
CA PHE A 581 31.17 -13.15 -8.45
C PHE A 581 32.51 -13.89 -8.39
N GLN A 582 32.75 -14.68 -7.32
CA GLN A 582 33.94 -15.52 -7.24
C GLN A 582 34.01 -16.54 -8.39
N ILE A 583 32.89 -17.13 -8.79
CA ILE A 583 32.82 -18.05 -9.92
C ILE A 583 33.14 -17.32 -11.23
N LEU A 584 32.59 -16.11 -11.41
CA LEU A 584 32.83 -15.29 -12.59
C LEU A 584 34.29 -14.82 -12.74
N GLN A 585 35.07 -14.77 -11.66
CA GLN A 585 36.49 -14.40 -11.75
C GLN A 585 37.38 -15.50 -12.36
N PHE A 586 36.93 -16.76 -12.38
CA PHE A 586 37.73 -17.89 -12.88
C PHE A 586 37.66 -18.09 -14.40
N GLU A 587 36.62 -17.58 -15.07
CA GLU A 587 36.40 -17.73 -16.50
C GLU A 587 35.98 -16.40 -17.13
N SER A 588 36.36 -16.14 -18.38
CA SER A 588 35.84 -14.97 -19.12
C SER A 588 34.31 -15.02 -19.12
N SER A 589 33.65 -13.91 -18.78
CA SER A 589 32.21 -13.76 -18.55
C SER A 589 31.27 -14.14 -19.71
N ALA A 590 31.80 -14.65 -20.82
CA ALA A 590 31.05 -15.25 -21.92
C ALA A 590 30.94 -16.79 -21.73
N GLY A 591 29.78 -17.27 -21.25
CA GLY A 591 29.41 -18.70 -21.27
C GLY A 591 29.35 -19.41 -19.92
N VAL A 592 29.62 -18.74 -18.81
CA VAL A 592 29.60 -19.33 -17.45
C VAL A 592 28.15 -19.61 -16.99
N THR A 593 27.86 -20.85 -16.61
CA THR A 593 26.60 -21.21 -15.93
C THR A 593 26.76 -20.99 -14.43
N LEU A 594 25.94 -20.10 -13.86
CA LEU A 594 25.95 -19.80 -12.43
C LEU A 594 25.03 -20.75 -11.66
N PRO A 595 25.41 -21.18 -10.44
CA PRO A 595 24.59 -22.05 -9.61
C PRO A 595 23.28 -21.35 -9.25
N SER A 596 22.18 -22.09 -9.26
CA SER A 596 20.82 -21.56 -9.08
C SER A 596 20.13 -22.08 -7.82
N LYS A 597 20.57 -23.25 -7.32
CA LYS A 597 20.10 -23.85 -6.06
C LYS A 597 20.73 -23.12 -4.87
N LEU A 598 19.95 -22.90 -3.82
CA LEU A 598 20.46 -22.24 -2.61
C LEU A 598 21.58 -23.04 -1.97
N THR A 599 21.42 -24.35 -1.95
CA THR A 599 22.38 -25.28 -1.34
C THR A 599 23.76 -25.19 -2.00
N GLU A 600 23.82 -25.15 -3.32
CA GLU A 600 25.09 -24.99 -4.08
C GLU A 600 25.77 -23.66 -3.75
N ILE A 601 25.02 -22.56 -3.75
CA ILE A 601 25.56 -21.22 -3.47
C ILE A 601 26.12 -21.13 -2.05
N TYR A 602 25.45 -21.75 -1.07
CA TYR A 602 25.94 -21.76 0.31
C TYR A 602 27.11 -22.72 0.52
N ASN A 603 27.17 -23.84 -0.21
CA ASN A 603 28.35 -24.71 -0.22
C ASN A 603 29.59 -23.94 -0.70
N ILE A 604 29.44 -23.16 -1.78
CA ILE A 604 30.49 -22.26 -2.29
C ILE A 604 30.78 -21.15 -1.28
N ALA A 605 29.76 -20.51 -0.71
CA ALA A 605 29.91 -19.42 0.25
C ALA A 605 30.80 -19.83 1.43
N VAL A 606 30.50 -20.96 2.07
CA VAL A 606 31.26 -21.45 3.21
C VAL A 606 32.73 -21.61 2.87
N LYS A 607 33.05 -22.19 1.71
CA LYS A 607 34.44 -22.37 1.24
C LYS A 607 35.12 -21.04 0.94
N VAL A 608 34.42 -20.10 0.29
CA VAL A 608 34.95 -18.75 0.00
C VAL A 608 35.29 -18.00 1.29
N PHE A 609 34.34 -17.95 2.23
CA PHE A 609 34.55 -17.28 3.52
C PHE A 609 35.63 -17.99 4.36
N TYR A 610 35.69 -19.32 4.32
CA TYR A 610 36.67 -20.09 5.07
C TYR A 610 38.09 -19.96 4.50
N PHE A 611 38.30 -20.33 3.23
CA PHE A 611 39.63 -20.41 2.63
C PHE A 611 40.30 -19.04 2.55
N ARG A 612 39.60 -18.00 2.10
CA ARG A 612 40.24 -16.69 1.85
C ARG A 612 40.56 -15.87 3.09
N HIS A 613 39.96 -16.22 4.24
CA HIS A 613 40.15 -15.48 5.48
C HIS A 613 40.87 -16.29 6.56
N THR A 614 41.27 -17.52 6.25
CA THR A 614 42.12 -18.33 7.12
C THR A 614 43.58 -18.07 6.76
N LYS A 615 44.40 -17.74 7.77
CA LYS A 615 45.83 -17.42 7.59
C LYS A 615 46.60 -18.53 6.86
N GLU A 616 46.21 -19.79 7.06
CA GLU A 616 46.82 -20.97 6.44
C GLU A 616 46.67 -21.02 4.92
N PHE A 617 45.61 -20.40 4.38
CA PHE A 617 45.21 -20.51 2.98
C PHE A 617 45.31 -19.18 2.21
N ARG A 618 45.94 -18.16 2.82
CA ARG A 618 45.96 -16.79 2.29
C ARG A 618 46.78 -16.65 1.00
N ASP A 619 47.78 -17.50 0.83
CA ASP A 619 48.71 -17.50 -0.30
C ASP A 619 48.49 -18.72 -1.24
N THR A 620 47.37 -19.43 -1.11
CA THR A 620 47.07 -20.63 -1.90
C THR A 620 46.25 -20.29 -3.14
N ASP A 621 46.67 -20.76 -4.30
CA ASP A 621 45.92 -20.60 -5.55
C ASP A 621 44.76 -21.60 -5.60
N PHE A 622 43.53 -21.09 -5.59
CA PHE A 622 42.33 -21.91 -5.73
C PHE A 622 41.80 -21.82 -7.16
N THR A 623 41.33 -22.95 -7.70
CA THR A 623 40.58 -22.99 -8.97
C THR A 623 39.07 -23.10 -8.71
N ARG A 624 38.26 -22.90 -9.75
CA ARG A 624 36.81 -23.11 -9.72
C ARG A 624 36.41 -24.46 -9.12
N GLU A 625 37.10 -25.53 -9.56
CA GLU A 625 36.85 -26.90 -9.11
C GLU A 625 37.02 -27.07 -7.59
N HIS A 626 37.91 -26.32 -6.94
CA HIS A 626 38.09 -26.40 -5.48
C HIS A 626 36.88 -25.84 -4.70
N PHE A 627 36.13 -24.91 -5.28
CA PHE A 627 34.94 -24.35 -4.65
C PHE A 627 33.67 -25.13 -5.01
N GLU A 628 33.62 -25.72 -6.20
CA GLU A 628 32.50 -26.55 -6.66
C GLU A 628 32.58 -28.00 -6.16
N SER A 629 33.77 -28.57 -5.96
CA SER A 629 33.93 -29.96 -5.51
C SER A 629 33.57 -30.15 -4.04
N ASP A 630 32.96 -31.29 -3.69
CA ASP A 630 32.66 -31.62 -2.29
C ASP A 630 33.88 -32.17 -1.52
N GLU A 631 35.02 -32.34 -2.19
CA GLU A 631 36.24 -32.87 -1.58
C GLU A 631 36.97 -31.79 -0.77
N LEU A 632 36.90 -31.91 0.56
CA LEU A 632 37.67 -31.11 1.51
C LEU A 632 38.79 -31.95 2.13
N SER A 633 39.91 -31.31 2.50
CA SER A 633 40.95 -31.98 3.27
C SER A 633 40.41 -32.46 4.62
N LEU A 634 40.91 -33.60 5.13
CA LEU A 634 40.44 -34.20 6.38
C LEU A 634 40.39 -33.23 7.57
N ASP A 635 41.37 -32.34 7.71
CA ASP A 635 41.43 -31.34 8.79
C ASP A 635 40.29 -30.29 8.69
N VAL A 636 39.99 -29.85 7.46
CA VAL A 636 38.90 -28.89 7.21
C VAL A 636 37.54 -29.55 7.42
N GLU A 637 37.40 -30.81 7.00
CA GLU A 637 36.16 -31.56 7.22
C GLU A 637 35.88 -31.76 8.72
N GLU A 638 36.88 -32.14 9.52
CA GLU A 638 36.73 -32.29 10.98
C GLU A 638 36.29 -30.96 11.65
N LYS A 639 36.87 -29.84 11.21
CA LYS A 639 36.48 -28.49 11.65
C LYS A 639 35.03 -28.19 11.29
N PHE A 640 34.60 -28.51 10.06
CA PHE A 640 33.23 -28.27 9.60
C PHE A 640 32.21 -29.18 10.27
N GLU A 641 32.54 -30.43 10.56
CA GLU A 641 31.70 -31.36 11.31
C GLU A 641 31.44 -30.85 12.73
N LYS A 642 32.50 -30.39 13.41
CA LYS A 642 32.37 -29.77 14.73
C LYS A 642 31.45 -28.54 14.68
N LEU A 643 31.61 -27.67 13.68
CA LEU A 643 30.73 -26.51 13.50
C LEU A 643 29.29 -26.89 13.17
N GLY A 644 29.09 -27.92 12.35
CA GLY A 644 27.77 -28.44 12.03
C GLY A 644 27.01 -28.87 13.28
N ARG A 645 27.67 -29.61 14.18
CA ARG A 645 27.07 -30.01 15.46
C ARG A 645 26.68 -28.81 16.33
N VAL A 646 27.60 -27.85 16.46
CA VAL A 646 27.38 -26.61 17.23
C VAL A 646 26.22 -25.80 16.63
N ALA A 647 26.14 -25.72 15.30
CA ALA A 647 25.08 -25.01 14.60
C ALA A 647 23.72 -25.67 14.80
N PHE A 648 23.66 -27.01 14.71
CA PHE A 648 22.45 -27.81 14.93
C PHE A 648 21.91 -27.68 16.36
N GLU A 649 22.74 -27.90 17.38
CA GLU A 649 22.33 -27.69 18.77
C GLU A 649 21.99 -26.23 19.05
N GLY A 650 22.74 -25.30 18.44
CA GLY A 650 22.46 -23.87 18.51
C GLY A 650 21.06 -23.52 18.00
N ILE A 651 20.63 -24.08 16.86
CA ILE A 651 19.27 -23.90 16.37
C ILE A 651 18.30 -24.56 17.35
N LYS A 652 18.49 -25.83 17.71
CA LYS A 652 17.59 -26.57 18.62
C LYS A 652 17.32 -25.82 19.93
N GLU A 653 18.35 -25.29 20.56
CA GLU A 653 18.29 -24.54 21.83
C GLU A 653 17.95 -23.04 21.67
N GLY A 654 17.91 -22.51 20.45
CA GLY A 654 17.73 -21.07 20.20
C GLY A 654 18.98 -20.23 20.55
N LYS A 655 20.15 -20.86 20.61
CA LYS A 655 21.45 -20.25 20.90
C LYS A 655 22.09 -19.73 19.60
N LEU A 656 22.19 -18.40 19.47
CA LEU A 656 22.86 -17.70 18.37
C LEU A 656 24.33 -17.33 18.67
N ILE A 657 24.70 -17.32 19.95
CA ILE A 657 26.02 -16.91 20.42
C ILE A 657 26.84 -18.17 20.73
N LEU A 658 27.99 -18.29 20.10
CA LEU A 658 28.97 -19.35 20.27
C LEU A 658 30.07 -18.93 21.26
N GLU A 659 30.57 -19.87 22.03
CA GLU A 659 31.68 -19.70 22.96
C GLU A 659 33.02 -19.99 22.25
N GLY A 660 34.12 -19.37 22.72
CA GLY A 660 35.43 -19.52 22.07
C GLY A 660 35.95 -20.96 21.99
N ASN A 661 35.52 -21.85 22.89
CA ASN A 661 35.87 -23.27 22.83
C ASN A 661 35.15 -23.99 21.66
N GLU A 662 33.94 -23.55 21.32
CA GLU A 662 33.12 -24.11 20.24
C GLU A 662 33.75 -23.79 18.87
N VAL A 663 34.36 -22.61 18.72
CA VAL A 663 35.04 -22.16 17.48
C VAL A 663 36.57 -22.25 17.51
N ARG A 664 37.14 -23.01 18.48
CA ARG A 664 38.60 -23.14 18.64
C ARG A 664 39.27 -23.56 17.32
N GLY A 665 40.29 -22.80 16.88
CA GLY A 665 41.00 -23.01 15.62
C GLY A 665 40.42 -22.23 14.43
N MET A 666 39.32 -21.51 14.63
CA MET A 666 38.63 -20.71 13.62
C MET A 666 38.24 -19.32 14.15
N GLU A 667 38.89 -18.84 15.22
CA GLU A 667 38.53 -17.60 15.91
C GLU A 667 38.69 -16.32 15.06
N ASP A 668 39.59 -16.33 14.06
CA ASP A 668 39.88 -15.19 13.20
C ASP A 668 39.26 -15.34 11.79
N ASN A 669 38.29 -16.25 11.60
CA ASN A 669 37.70 -16.57 10.30
C ASN A 669 36.49 -15.68 9.95
N ALA A 670 36.32 -15.33 8.66
CA ALA A 670 35.20 -14.50 8.17
C ALA A 670 33.82 -15.18 8.20
N LEU A 671 33.73 -16.45 8.61
CA LEU A 671 32.47 -17.12 8.93
C LEU A 671 31.82 -16.59 10.23
N PHE A 672 32.61 -15.92 11.09
CA PHE A 672 32.15 -15.45 12.39
C PHE A 672 32.32 -13.95 12.58
N HIS A 673 31.35 -13.34 13.25
CA HIS A 673 31.56 -12.05 13.91
C HIS A 673 32.01 -12.31 15.33
N ARG A 674 33.11 -11.65 15.74
CA ARG A 674 33.59 -11.69 17.12
C ARG A 674 32.80 -10.73 17.99
N LEU A 675 32.28 -11.23 19.10
CA LEU A 675 31.55 -10.48 20.11
C LEU A 675 32.47 -10.13 21.30
N PRO A 676 32.11 -9.13 22.12
CA PRO A 676 32.86 -8.77 23.33
C PRO A 676 32.95 -9.95 24.30
N ASP A 677 34.10 -10.06 24.98
CA ASP A 677 34.35 -11.21 25.85
C ASP A 677 33.41 -11.22 27.08
N ARG A 678 32.82 -12.37 27.37
CA ARG A 678 31.97 -12.58 28.55
C ARG A 678 32.83 -12.73 29.79
N LYS A 679 32.60 -11.88 30.79
CA LYS A 679 33.24 -12.01 32.10
C LYS A 679 32.59 -13.14 32.89
N THR A 680 33.30 -14.25 33.09
CA THR A 680 32.81 -15.41 33.85
C THR A 680 33.35 -15.45 35.28
N SER A 681 34.48 -14.75 35.55
CA SER A 681 35.00 -14.48 36.90
C SER A 681 35.92 -13.24 36.88
N ALA A 682 36.40 -12.78 38.04
CA ALA A 682 37.28 -11.60 38.16
C ALA A 682 38.57 -11.67 37.30
N LEU A 683 38.99 -12.87 36.88
CA LEU A 683 40.21 -13.12 36.12
C LEU A 683 40.00 -13.91 34.80
N LYS A 684 38.76 -14.33 34.46
CA LYS A 684 38.47 -15.05 33.22
C LYS A 684 37.49 -14.29 32.33
N HIS A 685 37.96 -14.01 31.12
CA HIS A 685 37.19 -13.49 30.00
C HIS A 685 37.04 -14.61 28.98
N GLU A 686 35.80 -14.92 28.60
CA GLU A 686 35.48 -15.96 27.64
C GLU A 686 35.09 -15.31 26.31
N ARG A 687 35.80 -15.66 25.24
CA ARG A 687 35.56 -15.10 23.90
C ARG A 687 34.19 -15.57 23.39
N GLN A 688 33.47 -14.68 22.72
CA GLN A 688 32.14 -14.97 22.17
C GLN A 688 32.11 -14.70 20.67
N PHE A 689 31.31 -15.47 19.93
CA PHE A 689 31.22 -15.42 18.47
C PHE A 689 29.77 -15.61 18.02
N CYS A 690 29.44 -15.23 16.79
CA CYS A 690 28.23 -15.67 16.12
C CYS A 690 28.50 -15.82 14.62
N PHE A 691 27.73 -16.65 13.93
CA PHE A 691 27.81 -16.74 12.46
C PHE A 691 27.54 -15.37 11.80
N ILE A 692 28.09 -15.14 10.60
CA ILE A 692 27.82 -13.91 9.84
C ILE A 692 26.34 -13.64 9.60
N HIS A 693 25.57 -14.71 9.44
CA HIS A 693 24.14 -14.66 9.33
C HIS A 693 23.53 -16.01 9.74
N LEU A 694 22.25 -15.99 10.15
CA LEU A 694 21.53 -17.21 10.57
C LEU A 694 21.47 -18.26 9.45
N THR A 695 21.40 -17.83 8.19
CA THR A 695 21.41 -18.73 7.03
C THR A 695 22.67 -19.59 6.96
N MET A 696 23.81 -19.07 7.42
CA MET A 696 25.05 -19.84 7.51
C MET A 696 24.98 -20.91 8.60
N GLN A 697 24.38 -20.57 9.76
CA GLN A 697 24.13 -21.53 10.83
C GLN A 697 23.15 -22.64 10.39
N GLU A 698 22.08 -22.28 9.69
CA GLU A 698 21.10 -23.24 9.15
C GLU A 698 21.72 -24.18 8.12
N PHE A 699 22.60 -23.67 7.25
CA PHE A 699 23.35 -24.49 6.31
C PHE A 699 24.26 -25.51 7.02
N PHE A 700 25.04 -25.07 8.02
CA PHE A 700 25.89 -25.98 8.79
C PHE A 700 25.08 -27.03 9.59
N ALA A 701 23.91 -26.66 10.11
CA ALA A 701 23.01 -27.61 10.75
C ALA A 701 22.45 -28.65 9.76
N ALA A 702 22.10 -28.23 8.54
CA ALA A 702 21.69 -29.16 7.48
C ALA A 702 22.83 -30.11 7.08
N ARG A 703 24.06 -29.60 6.97
CA ARG A 703 25.26 -30.42 6.72
C ARG A 703 25.50 -31.44 7.82
N HIS A 704 25.29 -31.07 9.09
CA HIS A 704 25.39 -32.02 10.21
C HIS A 704 24.38 -33.16 10.07
N LEU A 705 23.11 -32.83 9.81
CA LEU A 705 22.06 -33.81 9.57
C LEU A 705 22.39 -34.74 8.40
N ALA A 706 22.92 -34.18 7.31
CA ALA A 706 23.24 -34.95 6.11
C ALA A 706 24.51 -35.82 6.24
N ASN A 707 25.48 -35.48 7.10
CA ASN A 707 26.76 -36.23 7.22
C ASN A 707 26.78 -37.19 8.42
N ASN A 708 26.10 -36.84 9.53
CA ASN A 708 26.33 -37.48 10.83
C ASN A 708 25.11 -38.22 11.40
N THR A 709 23.98 -38.24 10.68
CA THR A 709 22.72 -38.84 11.17
C THR A 709 22.39 -40.08 10.35
N SER A 710 21.98 -41.18 11.01
CA SER A 710 21.51 -42.37 10.30
C SER A 710 20.18 -42.11 9.57
N GLU A 711 19.86 -42.89 8.53
CA GLU A 711 18.58 -42.76 7.81
C GLU A 711 17.37 -42.80 8.76
N THR A 712 17.37 -43.71 9.73
CA THR A 712 16.28 -43.88 10.70
C THR A 712 16.12 -42.68 11.62
N GLU A 713 17.22 -42.12 12.12
CA GLU A 713 17.18 -40.93 12.98
C GLU A 713 16.75 -39.71 12.18
N LEU A 714 17.20 -39.59 10.92
CA LEU A 714 16.83 -38.49 10.05
C LEU A 714 15.34 -38.54 9.69
N ARG A 715 14.80 -39.72 9.37
CA ARG A 715 13.35 -39.91 9.13
C ARG A 715 12.52 -39.45 10.33
N ASN A 716 12.91 -39.86 11.54
CA ASN A 716 12.22 -39.43 12.76
C ASN A 716 12.31 -37.92 12.93
N PHE A 717 13.51 -37.34 12.81
CA PHE A 717 13.72 -35.89 12.94
C PHE A 717 12.88 -35.09 11.95
N VAL A 718 12.89 -35.46 10.66
CA VAL A 718 12.10 -34.80 9.61
C VAL A 718 10.62 -34.91 9.93
N SER A 719 10.11 -36.10 10.27
CA SER A 719 8.68 -36.30 10.56
C SER A 719 8.17 -35.45 11.73
N GLU A 720 8.99 -35.26 12.77
CA GLU A 720 8.64 -34.47 13.96
C GLU A 720 8.74 -32.96 13.72
N ASN A 721 9.64 -32.51 12.82
CA ASN A 721 10.01 -31.10 12.71
C ASN A 721 9.65 -30.44 11.37
N ILE A 722 9.21 -31.17 10.34
CA ILE A 722 8.94 -30.62 8.98
C ILE A 722 7.89 -29.50 8.95
N LYS A 723 6.94 -29.51 9.88
CA LYS A 723 5.92 -28.46 10.03
C LYS A 723 6.39 -27.26 10.86
N ASN A 724 7.55 -27.35 11.52
CA ASN A 724 8.08 -26.28 12.35
C ASN A 724 8.89 -25.30 11.48
N GLY A 725 8.39 -24.07 11.32
CA GLY A 725 9.02 -23.06 10.48
C GLY A 725 10.45 -22.68 10.88
N LYS A 726 10.88 -23.00 12.11
CA LYS A 726 12.27 -22.89 12.58
C LYS A 726 13.27 -23.69 11.74
N TRP A 727 12.85 -24.85 11.23
CA TRP A 727 13.72 -25.78 10.48
C TRP A 727 13.53 -25.69 8.96
N GLN A 728 12.65 -24.82 8.47
CA GLN A 728 12.24 -24.81 7.06
C GLN A 728 13.41 -24.59 6.07
N LEU A 729 14.36 -23.69 6.39
CA LEU A 729 15.54 -23.50 5.53
C LEU A 729 16.57 -24.61 5.71
N VAL A 730 16.67 -25.18 6.91
CA VAL A 730 17.51 -26.37 7.17
C VAL A 730 17.03 -27.54 6.29
N PHE A 731 15.72 -27.75 6.16
CA PHE A 731 15.18 -28.79 5.27
C PHE A 731 15.39 -28.52 3.78
N GLN A 732 15.35 -27.25 3.35
CA GLN A 732 15.71 -26.88 1.98
C GLN A 732 17.19 -27.19 1.68
N PHE A 733 18.11 -26.82 2.58
CA PHE A 733 19.52 -27.17 2.42
C PHE A 733 19.77 -28.68 2.51
N LEU A 734 19.08 -29.36 3.42
CA LEU A 734 19.17 -30.81 3.56
C LEU A 734 18.74 -31.52 2.27
N ALA A 735 17.67 -31.05 1.63
CA ALA A 735 17.19 -31.58 0.36
C ALA A 735 18.25 -31.55 -0.74
N GLY A 736 18.96 -30.43 -0.91
CA GLY A 736 20.05 -30.32 -1.88
C GLY A 736 21.27 -31.17 -1.50
N LEU A 737 21.66 -31.19 -0.21
CA LEU A 737 22.82 -31.97 0.26
C LEU A 737 22.62 -33.50 0.21
N MET A 738 21.38 -33.96 0.03
CA MET A 738 21.05 -35.38 -0.12
C MET A 738 21.13 -35.86 -1.58
N GLU A 739 21.18 -34.97 -2.57
CA GLU A 739 21.07 -35.30 -4.00
C GLU A 739 22.08 -36.38 -4.44
N ASP A 740 23.35 -36.25 -4.02
CA ASP A 740 24.45 -37.12 -4.42
C ASP A 740 24.81 -38.21 -3.38
N LYS A 741 24.08 -38.29 -2.27
CA LYS A 741 24.40 -39.23 -1.18
C LYS A 741 23.69 -40.56 -1.33
N VAL A 742 24.46 -41.56 -1.74
CA VAL A 742 23.99 -42.96 -1.92
C VAL A 742 23.31 -43.53 -0.67
N HIS A 743 23.69 -43.10 0.53
CA HIS A 743 23.17 -43.60 1.81
C HIS A 743 21.95 -42.84 2.35
N LEU A 744 21.52 -41.74 1.72
CA LEU A 744 20.38 -40.92 2.17
C LEU A 744 19.34 -40.77 1.06
N PRO A 745 18.30 -41.62 1.02
CA PRO A 745 17.28 -41.55 -0.03
C PRO A 745 16.43 -40.27 0.07
N SER A 746 16.19 -39.59 -1.05
CA SER A 746 15.29 -38.42 -1.15
C SER A 746 13.85 -38.73 -0.70
N GLU A 747 13.50 -40.01 -0.67
CA GLU A 747 12.25 -40.58 -0.14
C GLU A 747 11.99 -40.19 1.32
N ILE A 748 13.02 -39.96 2.13
CA ILE A 748 12.89 -39.51 3.53
C ILE A 748 11.97 -38.30 3.66
N ILE A 749 12.09 -37.33 2.75
CA ILE A 749 11.26 -36.12 2.72
C ILE A 749 9.98 -36.41 1.93
N THR A 750 10.07 -37.00 0.73
CA THR A 750 8.88 -37.14 -0.14
C THR A 750 7.82 -38.13 0.35
N ASP A 751 8.14 -39.05 1.26
CA ASP A 751 7.16 -39.98 1.86
C ASP A 751 6.13 -39.27 2.75
N LEU A 752 6.44 -38.05 3.19
CA LEU A 752 5.57 -37.21 4.00
C LEU A 752 4.67 -36.30 3.15
N LEU A 753 4.71 -36.39 1.81
CA LEU A 753 3.89 -35.59 0.91
C LEU A 753 2.38 -35.80 1.24
N PRO A 754 1.59 -34.72 1.35
CA PRO A 754 0.15 -34.83 1.53
C PRO A 754 -0.51 -35.62 0.41
N VAL A 755 -1.33 -36.60 0.77
CA VAL A 755 -2.06 -37.46 -0.19
C VAL A 755 -3.58 -37.36 -0.06
N LYS A 756 -4.08 -36.70 0.99
CA LYS A 756 -5.52 -36.55 1.20
C LYS A 756 -6.09 -35.54 0.21
N THR A 757 -7.32 -35.79 -0.21
CA THR A 757 -8.06 -34.91 -1.13
C THR A 757 -9.46 -34.66 -0.61
N GLU A 758 -10.05 -33.55 -1.02
CA GLU A 758 -11.42 -33.14 -0.68
C GLU A 758 -12.24 -32.94 -1.96
N MET A 759 -13.54 -33.23 -1.92
CA MET A 759 -14.45 -32.93 -3.04
C MET A 759 -15.05 -31.54 -2.86
N LYS A 760 -15.11 -30.75 -3.93
CA LYS A 760 -15.84 -29.48 -3.96
C LYS A 760 -16.86 -29.45 -5.09
N GLU A 761 -17.98 -28.79 -4.84
CA GLU A 761 -19.06 -28.59 -5.80
C GLU A 761 -18.92 -27.25 -6.53
N SER A 762 -19.51 -27.15 -7.72
CA SER A 762 -19.43 -25.96 -8.60
C SER A 762 -19.87 -24.66 -7.92
N ALA A 763 -20.82 -24.74 -6.98
CA ALA A 763 -21.31 -23.61 -6.20
C ALA A 763 -20.20 -22.94 -5.36
N ASP A 764 -19.18 -23.70 -4.95
CA ASP A 764 -18.09 -23.19 -4.10
C ASP A 764 -17.05 -22.38 -4.88
N TYR A 765 -16.96 -22.54 -6.21
CA TYR A 765 -15.96 -21.88 -7.07
C TYR A 765 -16.55 -21.08 -8.25
N LYS A 766 -17.87 -20.83 -8.22
CA LYS A 766 -18.62 -19.85 -9.06
C LYS A 766 -18.38 -19.95 -10.57
N GLU A 767 -18.23 -21.15 -11.11
CA GLU A 767 -18.17 -21.37 -12.56
C GLU A 767 -19.59 -21.37 -13.18
N GLU A 768 -20.34 -20.28 -12.99
CA GLU A 768 -21.80 -20.20 -13.22
C GLU A 768 -22.27 -20.27 -14.70
N TRP A 769 -21.37 -20.52 -15.65
CA TRP A 769 -21.59 -20.35 -17.10
C TRP A 769 -21.79 -21.66 -17.85
N THR A 770 -21.54 -22.79 -17.18
CA THR A 770 -21.81 -24.11 -17.73
C THR A 770 -23.21 -24.55 -17.32
N GLU A 771 -24.02 -24.99 -18.28
CA GLU A 771 -25.37 -25.52 -18.04
C GLU A 771 -25.39 -26.76 -17.11
N ASN A 772 -24.23 -27.38 -16.87
CA ASN A 772 -24.04 -28.44 -15.88
C ASN A 772 -23.64 -27.86 -14.52
N LYS A 773 -24.61 -27.72 -13.61
CA LYS A 773 -24.39 -27.33 -12.21
C LYS A 773 -23.74 -28.43 -11.34
N ASP A 774 -23.60 -29.65 -11.85
CA ASP A 774 -23.15 -30.83 -11.09
C ASP A 774 -21.71 -31.28 -11.39
N LYS A 775 -20.81 -30.34 -11.68
CA LYS A 775 -19.38 -30.67 -11.88
C LYS A 775 -18.68 -30.72 -10.52
N MET A 776 -18.21 -31.89 -10.12
CA MET A 776 -17.39 -32.09 -8.94
C MET A 776 -15.90 -32.00 -9.30
N VAL A 777 -15.11 -31.35 -8.45
CA VAL A 777 -13.65 -31.28 -8.56
C VAL A 777 -12.98 -31.85 -7.32
N THR A 778 -11.85 -32.50 -7.52
CA THR A 778 -11.05 -33.09 -6.43
C THR A 778 -9.92 -32.11 -6.10
N CYS A 779 -9.93 -31.63 -4.87
CA CYS A 779 -9.06 -30.59 -4.34
C CYS A 779 -7.90 -31.15 -3.54
N TRP A 780 -6.73 -30.54 -3.74
CA TRP A 780 -5.50 -30.80 -3.00
C TRP A 780 -4.69 -29.50 -2.85
N PRO A 781 -3.95 -29.27 -1.77
CA PRO A 781 -3.98 -30.01 -0.51
C PRO A 781 -5.21 -29.64 0.34
N THR A 782 -5.47 -30.44 1.37
CA THR A 782 -6.46 -30.16 2.43
C THR A 782 -6.02 -28.96 3.28
N GLU A 783 -6.93 -28.35 4.05
CA GLU A 783 -6.64 -27.12 4.81
C GLU A 783 -5.47 -27.28 5.80
N ASP A 784 -5.37 -28.42 6.49
CA ASP A 784 -4.33 -28.73 7.49
C ASP A 784 -2.98 -29.16 6.88
N GLU A 785 -2.95 -29.38 5.56
CA GLU A 785 -1.77 -29.87 4.82
C GLU A 785 -1.13 -28.81 3.91
N ARG A 786 -1.70 -27.59 3.81
CA ARG A 786 -1.19 -26.50 2.93
C ARG A 786 0.25 -26.10 3.24
N ASP A 787 0.57 -25.78 4.50
CA ASP A 787 1.93 -25.35 4.88
C ASP A 787 2.97 -26.45 4.64
N LEU A 788 2.57 -27.71 4.87
CA LEU A 788 3.39 -28.88 4.61
C LEU A 788 3.68 -29.04 3.11
N ALA A 789 2.67 -28.90 2.26
CA ALA A 789 2.82 -28.93 0.80
C ALA A 789 3.78 -27.82 0.28
N VAL A 790 3.69 -26.61 0.83
CA VAL A 790 4.60 -25.50 0.48
C VAL A 790 6.04 -25.84 0.85
N THR A 791 6.27 -26.40 2.03
CA THR A 791 7.61 -26.84 2.45
C THR A 791 8.17 -27.90 1.52
N PHE A 792 7.35 -28.87 1.07
CA PHE A 792 7.79 -29.84 0.07
C PHE A 792 8.19 -29.19 -1.24
N PHE A 793 7.41 -28.24 -1.77
CA PHE A 793 7.75 -27.59 -3.03
C PHE A 793 9.07 -26.84 -2.97
N LYS A 794 9.41 -26.23 -1.83
CA LYS A 794 10.73 -25.63 -1.64
C LYS A 794 11.84 -26.65 -1.60
N CYS A 795 11.67 -27.75 -0.87
CA CYS A 795 12.66 -28.81 -0.84
C CYS A 795 12.86 -29.44 -2.23
N SER A 796 11.77 -29.69 -2.98
CA SER A 796 11.82 -30.23 -4.34
C SER A 796 12.62 -29.36 -5.30
N ASN A 797 12.57 -28.04 -5.16
CA ASN A 797 13.36 -27.13 -5.99
C ASN A 797 14.87 -27.20 -5.74
N GLU A 798 15.31 -27.79 -4.62
CA GLU A 798 16.73 -27.93 -4.30
C GLU A 798 17.31 -29.29 -4.77
N SER A 799 16.49 -30.22 -5.26
CA SER A 799 16.95 -31.51 -5.81
C SER A 799 16.10 -31.95 -7.00
N ASP A 800 16.74 -32.16 -8.15
CA ASP A 800 16.07 -32.55 -9.39
C ASP A 800 15.49 -33.97 -9.28
N LYS A 801 16.19 -34.85 -8.55
CA LYS A 801 15.69 -36.18 -8.20
C LYS A 801 14.39 -36.08 -7.41
N MET A 802 14.34 -35.20 -6.39
CA MET A 802 13.14 -35.02 -5.57
C MET A 802 12.00 -34.35 -6.33
N GLU A 803 12.27 -33.36 -7.19
CA GLU A 803 11.27 -32.76 -8.09
C GLU A 803 10.57 -33.86 -8.91
N SER A 804 11.35 -34.74 -9.54
CA SER A 804 10.81 -35.83 -10.37
C SER A 804 9.94 -36.82 -9.59
N ILE A 805 10.31 -37.13 -8.34
CA ILE A 805 9.56 -38.03 -7.46
C ILE A 805 8.24 -37.37 -7.04
N VAL A 806 8.28 -36.10 -6.64
CA VAL A 806 7.09 -35.35 -6.21
C VAL A 806 6.13 -35.17 -7.37
N GLN A 807 6.61 -34.80 -8.57
CA GLN A 807 5.77 -34.72 -9.77
C GLN A 807 5.07 -36.05 -10.07
N ARG A 808 5.79 -37.17 -10.01
CA ARG A 808 5.21 -38.50 -10.22
C ARG A 808 4.16 -38.86 -9.16
N LYS A 809 4.45 -38.58 -7.88
CA LYS A 809 3.50 -38.79 -6.77
C LYS A 809 2.25 -37.93 -6.95
N LEU A 810 2.39 -36.64 -7.32
CA LEU A 810 1.26 -35.75 -7.60
C LEU A 810 0.40 -36.25 -8.78
N GLN A 811 1.01 -36.75 -9.85
CA GLN A 811 0.28 -37.35 -10.98
C GLN A 811 -0.52 -38.60 -10.58
N GLN A 812 -0.09 -39.33 -9.54
CA GLN A 812 -0.81 -40.48 -9.00
C GLN A 812 -1.97 -40.08 -8.07
N ILE A 813 -1.88 -38.93 -7.41
CA ILE A 813 -2.97 -38.38 -6.61
C ILE A 813 -4.00 -37.85 -7.62
N ASN A 814 -5.15 -38.51 -7.76
CA ASN A 814 -6.16 -38.19 -8.76
C ASN A 814 -6.95 -36.89 -8.44
N PHE A 815 -6.26 -35.75 -8.44
CA PHE A 815 -6.82 -34.42 -8.20
C PHE A 815 -6.71 -33.52 -9.43
N ASN A 816 -7.58 -32.52 -9.55
CA ASN A 816 -7.56 -31.55 -10.65
C ASN A 816 -7.64 -30.08 -10.20
N PHE A 817 -7.79 -29.86 -8.89
CA PHE A 817 -7.88 -28.54 -8.28
C PHE A 817 -6.77 -28.38 -7.23
N VAL A 818 -5.92 -27.38 -7.44
CA VAL A 818 -4.89 -26.98 -6.47
C VAL A 818 -5.41 -25.83 -5.60
N ASN A 819 -5.46 -26.02 -4.27
CA ASN A 819 -6.07 -25.08 -3.33
C ASN A 819 -5.09 -24.59 -2.25
N PHE A 820 -4.55 -23.38 -2.45
CA PHE A 820 -3.76 -22.69 -1.44
C PHE A 820 -4.45 -21.43 -0.92
N ILE A 821 -5.78 -21.41 -0.83
CA ILE A 821 -6.50 -20.28 -0.22
C ILE A 821 -5.97 -19.99 1.20
N ARG A 822 -5.69 -18.72 1.48
CA ARG A 822 -5.15 -18.27 2.79
C ARG A 822 -3.88 -19.03 3.23
N GLY A 823 -3.12 -19.62 2.31
CA GLY A 823 -1.86 -20.32 2.59
C GLY A 823 -0.69 -19.40 2.95
N HIS A 824 -0.90 -18.09 2.99
CA HIS A 824 0.12 -17.06 3.22
C HIS A 824 1.33 -17.17 2.29
N LEU A 825 1.08 -17.53 1.02
CA LEU A 825 2.12 -17.70 0.01
C LEU A 825 2.82 -16.39 -0.34
N THR A 826 4.12 -16.50 -0.59
CA THR A 826 5.02 -15.45 -1.10
C THR A 826 5.35 -15.70 -2.57
N ALA A 827 6.00 -14.75 -3.24
CA ALA A 827 6.43 -14.93 -4.63
C ALA A 827 7.39 -16.13 -4.82
N VAL A 828 8.22 -16.43 -3.81
CA VAL A 828 9.09 -17.62 -3.76
C VAL A 828 8.27 -18.90 -3.72
N ASP A 829 7.21 -18.91 -2.90
CA ASP A 829 6.31 -20.06 -2.81
C ASP A 829 5.58 -20.28 -4.14
N CYS A 830 5.16 -19.20 -4.82
CA CYS A 830 4.58 -19.28 -6.16
C CYS A 830 5.56 -19.83 -7.19
N SER A 831 6.82 -19.41 -7.18
CA SER A 831 7.85 -19.94 -8.07
C SER A 831 8.06 -21.45 -7.84
N SER A 832 8.11 -21.87 -6.57
CA SER A 832 8.24 -23.27 -6.19
C SER A 832 7.04 -24.11 -6.58
N LEU A 833 5.84 -23.60 -6.34
CA LEU A 833 4.60 -24.20 -6.82
C LEU A 833 4.64 -24.42 -8.33
N VAL A 834 4.94 -23.37 -9.10
CA VAL A 834 4.93 -23.40 -10.57
C VAL A 834 5.91 -24.43 -11.12
N ASN A 835 7.14 -24.51 -10.56
CA ASN A 835 8.13 -25.51 -10.97
C ASN A 835 7.63 -26.93 -10.79
N VAL A 836 6.94 -27.21 -9.68
CA VAL A 836 6.42 -28.55 -9.40
C VAL A 836 5.19 -28.88 -10.25
N ILE A 837 4.25 -27.93 -10.42
CA ILE A 837 2.95 -28.24 -11.05
C ILE A 837 2.92 -28.06 -12.57
N LYS A 838 3.91 -27.39 -13.18
CA LYS A 838 3.92 -27.10 -14.64
C LYS A 838 3.76 -28.34 -15.53
N ASN A 839 4.24 -29.50 -15.06
CA ASN A 839 4.21 -30.77 -15.79
C ASN A 839 3.07 -31.72 -15.34
N VAL A 840 2.19 -31.28 -14.45
CA VAL A 840 1.11 -32.11 -13.89
C VAL A 840 -0.20 -31.83 -14.63
N GLN A 841 -0.38 -32.53 -15.76
CA GLN A 841 -1.40 -32.22 -16.79
C GLN A 841 -2.87 -32.31 -16.33
N GLN A 842 -3.16 -33.05 -15.27
CA GLN A 842 -4.50 -33.16 -14.68
C GLN A 842 -5.00 -31.87 -13.99
N ILE A 843 -4.10 -30.94 -13.66
CA ILE A 843 -4.45 -29.70 -12.94
C ILE A 843 -5.14 -28.73 -13.91
N SER A 844 -6.39 -28.41 -13.59
CA SER A 844 -7.23 -27.49 -14.38
C SER A 844 -7.70 -26.27 -13.59
N HIS A 845 -7.64 -26.32 -12.26
CA HIS A 845 -8.06 -25.24 -11.36
C HIS A 845 -6.95 -24.91 -10.37
N LEU A 846 -6.71 -23.61 -10.15
CA LEU A 846 -5.74 -23.11 -9.19
C LEU A 846 -6.35 -21.96 -8.37
N ASP A 847 -6.48 -22.16 -7.06
CA ASP A 847 -6.91 -21.13 -6.11
C ASP A 847 -5.75 -20.66 -5.24
N LEU A 848 -5.36 -19.40 -5.43
CA LEU A 848 -4.35 -18.70 -4.65
C LEU A 848 -4.95 -17.48 -3.93
N SER A 849 -6.25 -17.46 -3.69
CA SER A 849 -6.91 -16.31 -3.08
C SER A 849 -6.45 -16.07 -1.64
N HIS A 850 -6.46 -14.80 -1.24
CA HIS A 850 -6.09 -14.35 0.12
C HIS A 850 -4.64 -14.69 0.56
N ASN A 851 -3.66 -14.67 -0.36
CA ASN A 851 -2.26 -14.98 -0.05
C ASN A 851 -1.32 -13.78 0.04
N ASN A 852 -1.70 -12.63 -0.55
CA ASN A 852 -0.83 -11.45 -0.63
C ASN A 852 0.44 -11.65 -1.48
N ILE A 853 0.33 -12.43 -2.56
CA ILE A 853 1.48 -12.80 -3.40
C ILE A 853 2.13 -11.61 -4.14
N GLY A 854 1.39 -10.49 -4.28
CA GLY A 854 1.86 -9.27 -4.94
C GLY A 854 2.18 -9.47 -6.44
N PRO A 855 2.76 -8.45 -7.08
CA PRO A 855 3.02 -8.49 -8.51
C PRO A 855 3.99 -9.59 -8.96
N LEU A 856 5.08 -9.77 -8.21
CA LEU A 856 6.09 -10.78 -8.50
C LEU A 856 5.55 -12.21 -8.36
N GLY A 857 4.69 -12.47 -7.37
CA GLY A 857 4.06 -13.78 -7.24
C GLY A 857 3.16 -14.09 -8.43
N CYS A 858 2.38 -13.12 -8.91
CA CYS A 858 1.58 -13.29 -10.12
C CYS A 858 2.45 -13.47 -11.38
N PHE A 859 3.58 -12.77 -11.47
CA PHE A 859 4.55 -12.96 -12.56
C PHE A 859 5.03 -14.42 -12.65
N GLU A 860 5.32 -15.06 -11.51
CA GLU A 860 5.65 -16.48 -11.47
C GLU A 860 4.48 -17.35 -11.94
N ILE A 861 3.26 -17.09 -11.48
CA ILE A 861 2.06 -17.83 -11.93
C ILE A 861 1.83 -17.66 -13.45
N CYS A 862 2.14 -16.51 -14.03
CA CYS A 862 2.06 -16.30 -15.47
C CYS A 862 2.98 -17.25 -16.28
N LYS A 863 4.05 -17.81 -15.68
CA LYS A 863 4.88 -18.83 -16.34
C LYS A 863 4.09 -20.12 -16.57
N LEU A 864 3.17 -20.49 -15.66
CA LEU A 864 2.29 -21.64 -15.81
C LEU A 864 1.34 -21.46 -17.01
N LEU A 865 0.79 -20.26 -17.19
CA LEU A 865 -0.09 -19.93 -18.32
C LEU A 865 0.62 -19.94 -19.68
N LYS A 866 1.94 -19.74 -19.68
CA LYS A 866 2.79 -19.77 -20.88
C LYS A 866 3.29 -21.19 -21.22
N CYS A 867 3.05 -22.18 -20.36
CA CYS A 867 3.52 -23.56 -20.51
C CYS A 867 2.56 -24.36 -21.39
N LYS A 868 3.07 -25.11 -22.38
CA LYS A 868 2.25 -25.89 -23.33
C LYS A 868 1.53 -27.08 -22.70
N GLU A 869 2.14 -27.64 -21.67
CA GLU A 869 1.71 -28.83 -20.97
C GLU A 869 0.60 -28.51 -19.95
N SER A 870 0.50 -27.25 -19.53
CA SER A 870 -0.49 -26.79 -18.55
C SER A 870 -1.92 -26.86 -19.12
N GLN A 871 -2.83 -27.45 -18.34
CA GLN A 871 -4.26 -27.51 -18.65
C GLN A 871 -5.07 -26.51 -17.81
N LEU A 872 -4.43 -25.48 -17.26
CA LEU A 872 -5.06 -24.53 -16.36
C LEU A 872 -6.15 -23.72 -17.08
N SER A 873 -7.39 -23.92 -16.67
CA SER A 873 -8.58 -23.28 -17.25
C SER A 873 -9.30 -22.34 -16.28
N TRP A 874 -9.06 -22.49 -14.97
CA TRP A 874 -9.64 -21.67 -13.92
C TRP A 874 -8.54 -21.18 -12.95
N LEU A 875 -8.48 -19.87 -12.74
CA LEU A 875 -7.49 -19.23 -11.87
C LEU A 875 -8.15 -18.19 -10.97
N ASN A 876 -8.00 -18.37 -9.65
CA ASN A 876 -8.46 -17.41 -8.65
C ASN A 876 -7.28 -16.76 -7.93
N LEU A 877 -7.14 -15.44 -8.15
CA LEU A 877 -6.13 -14.59 -7.51
C LEU A 877 -6.76 -13.49 -6.65
N LYS A 878 -8.00 -13.69 -6.17
CA LYS A 878 -8.69 -12.72 -5.31
C LYS A 878 -7.87 -12.31 -4.09
N HIS A 879 -7.90 -11.02 -3.73
CA HIS A 879 -7.29 -10.49 -2.52
C HIS A 879 -5.80 -10.84 -2.35
N ASN A 880 -4.99 -10.41 -3.31
CA ASN A 880 -3.55 -10.67 -3.38
C ASN A 880 -2.67 -9.42 -3.53
N GLN A 881 -3.25 -8.21 -3.46
CA GLN A 881 -2.53 -6.93 -3.61
C GLN A 881 -1.76 -6.82 -4.93
N LEU A 882 -2.37 -7.27 -6.03
CA LEU A 882 -1.70 -7.39 -7.32
C LEU A 882 -1.45 -6.05 -8.04
N LYS A 883 -2.29 -5.03 -7.84
CA LYS A 883 -2.21 -3.69 -8.47
C LYS A 883 -2.17 -3.75 -10.01
N ASP A 884 -1.83 -2.65 -10.68
CA ASP A 884 -1.88 -2.56 -12.16
C ASP A 884 -0.77 -3.32 -12.90
N GLU A 885 0.41 -3.47 -12.29
CA GLU A 885 1.57 -4.10 -12.93
C GLU A 885 1.30 -5.57 -13.31
N THR A 886 0.50 -6.28 -12.52
CA THR A 886 0.12 -7.67 -12.82
C THR A 886 -0.80 -7.83 -14.00
N ALA A 887 -1.69 -6.87 -14.23
CA ALA A 887 -2.56 -6.89 -15.40
C ALA A 887 -1.73 -6.91 -16.69
N LYS A 888 -0.55 -6.25 -16.70
CA LYS A 888 0.41 -6.33 -17.80
C LYS A 888 0.97 -7.74 -17.97
N TYR A 889 1.44 -8.39 -16.89
CA TYR A 889 1.97 -9.75 -16.96
C TYR A 889 0.92 -10.78 -17.42
N LEU A 890 -0.31 -10.65 -16.93
CA LEU A 890 -1.44 -11.48 -17.35
C LEU A 890 -1.78 -11.24 -18.82
N ALA A 891 -1.78 -9.98 -19.27
CA ALA A 891 -2.01 -9.66 -20.67
C ALA A 891 -0.97 -10.28 -21.60
N GLU A 892 0.30 -10.24 -21.22
CA GLU A 892 1.38 -10.91 -21.95
C GLU A 892 1.24 -12.43 -21.93
N ALA A 893 0.75 -13.01 -20.84
CA ALA A 893 0.52 -14.45 -20.73
C ALA A 893 -0.66 -14.93 -21.58
N PHE A 894 -1.76 -14.17 -21.63
CA PHE A 894 -2.94 -14.52 -22.43
C PHE A 894 -2.67 -14.50 -23.93
N ASN A 895 -1.77 -13.62 -24.39
CA ASN A 895 -1.36 -13.58 -25.79
C ASN A 895 -0.58 -14.83 -26.24
N ASN A 896 -0.19 -15.71 -25.32
CA ASN A 896 0.46 -16.97 -25.67
C ASN A 896 -0.59 -18.01 -26.11
N ASN A 897 -0.37 -18.65 -27.27
CA ASN A 897 -1.24 -19.68 -27.83
C ASN A 897 -1.43 -20.91 -26.92
N SER A 898 -0.57 -21.11 -25.93
CA SER A 898 -0.69 -22.19 -24.94
C SER A 898 -1.71 -21.91 -23.83
N CYS A 899 -2.15 -20.67 -23.65
CA CYS A 899 -3.05 -20.30 -22.56
C CYS A 899 -4.46 -20.88 -22.78
N GLN A 900 -4.91 -21.75 -21.87
CA GLN A 900 -6.24 -22.39 -21.88
C GLN A 900 -7.23 -21.73 -20.89
N LEU A 901 -6.88 -20.57 -20.34
CA LEU A 901 -7.64 -19.94 -19.26
C LEU A 901 -9.02 -19.46 -19.74
N ARG A 902 -10.07 -19.92 -19.05
CA ARG A 902 -11.48 -19.58 -19.30
C ARG A 902 -12.09 -18.76 -18.19
N THR A 903 -11.59 -18.90 -16.97
CA THR A 903 -12.12 -18.18 -15.79
C THR A 903 -10.97 -17.54 -15.04
N LEU A 904 -11.08 -16.24 -14.80
CA LEU A 904 -10.12 -15.46 -14.05
C LEU A 904 -10.82 -14.59 -12.99
N ASP A 905 -10.45 -14.81 -11.73
CA ASP A 905 -10.84 -13.94 -10.61
C ASP A 905 -9.68 -13.06 -10.15
N LEU A 906 -9.82 -11.74 -10.37
CA LEU A 906 -8.91 -10.69 -9.94
C LEU A 906 -9.56 -9.73 -8.93
N SER A 907 -10.62 -10.16 -8.25
CA SER A 907 -11.34 -9.31 -7.32
C SER A 907 -10.48 -8.87 -6.12
N GLU A 908 -10.76 -7.68 -5.60
CA GLU A 908 -10.11 -7.15 -4.38
C GLU A 908 -8.57 -7.01 -4.49
N ASN A 909 -8.07 -6.53 -5.63
CA ASN A 909 -6.63 -6.46 -5.93
C ASN A 909 -6.07 -5.05 -6.13
N ASN A 910 -6.87 -4.01 -5.92
CA ASN A 910 -6.52 -2.61 -6.16
C ASN A 910 -6.08 -2.34 -7.62
N ILE A 911 -6.75 -2.98 -8.58
CA ILE A 911 -6.56 -2.73 -10.01
C ILE A 911 -7.29 -1.42 -10.37
N SER A 912 -6.65 -0.53 -11.10
CA SER A 912 -7.20 0.74 -11.57
C SER A 912 -7.53 0.68 -13.07
N ASP A 913 -7.87 1.83 -13.66
CA ASP A 913 -8.10 1.99 -15.10
C ASP A 913 -6.90 1.54 -15.95
N ILE A 914 -5.67 1.71 -15.45
CA ILE A 914 -4.45 1.28 -16.15
C ILE A 914 -4.41 -0.25 -16.26
N GLY A 915 -4.69 -0.96 -15.16
CA GLY A 915 -4.75 -2.42 -15.19
C GLY A 915 -5.92 -2.93 -16.05
N ALA A 916 -7.09 -2.28 -15.98
CA ALA A 916 -8.21 -2.59 -16.86
C ALA A 916 -7.84 -2.42 -18.36
N GLN A 917 -7.09 -1.37 -18.71
CA GLN A 917 -6.57 -1.16 -20.06
C GLN A 917 -5.65 -2.30 -20.52
N HIS A 918 -4.77 -2.79 -19.65
CA HIS A 918 -3.91 -3.94 -19.97
C HIS A 918 -4.72 -5.22 -20.22
N LEU A 919 -5.71 -5.51 -19.37
CA LEU A 919 -6.60 -6.66 -19.55
C LEU A 919 -7.44 -6.54 -20.83
N ALA A 920 -7.95 -5.35 -21.15
CA ALA A 920 -8.66 -5.08 -22.38
C ALA A 920 -7.82 -5.40 -23.63
N LYS A 921 -6.53 -5.01 -23.64
CA LYS A 921 -5.60 -5.38 -24.72
C LYS A 921 -5.44 -6.90 -24.86
N ALA A 922 -5.47 -7.64 -23.76
CA ALA A 922 -5.37 -9.09 -23.76
C ALA A 922 -6.64 -9.75 -24.33
N ILE A 923 -7.82 -9.25 -23.93
CA ILE A 923 -9.13 -9.69 -24.44
C ILE A 923 -9.22 -9.48 -25.95
N ASN A 924 -8.62 -8.42 -26.49
CA ASN A 924 -8.60 -8.17 -27.94
C ASN A 924 -7.75 -9.16 -28.74
N ASN A 925 -6.68 -9.70 -28.14
CA ASN A 925 -5.68 -10.44 -28.90
C ASN A 925 -5.88 -11.96 -28.88
N ASN A 926 -6.32 -12.54 -27.75
CA ASN A 926 -6.45 -14.00 -27.66
C ASN A 926 -7.34 -14.42 -26.47
N CYS A 927 -8.66 -14.45 -26.65
CA CYS A 927 -9.57 -14.60 -25.53
C CYS A 927 -10.40 -15.89 -25.60
N GLN A 928 -9.87 -16.97 -25.02
CA GLN A 928 -10.67 -18.11 -24.56
C GLN A 928 -11.39 -17.78 -23.23
N LEU A 929 -11.14 -16.60 -22.65
CA LEU A 929 -11.72 -16.17 -21.38
C LEU A 929 -13.23 -15.99 -21.53
N ARG A 930 -13.97 -16.70 -20.69
CA ARG A 930 -15.43 -16.68 -20.61
C ARG A 930 -15.91 -15.90 -19.40
N MET A 931 -15.15 -15.91 -18.31
CA MET A 931 -15.44 -15.17 -17.10
C MET A 931 -14.27 -14.30 -16.67
N LEU A 932 -14.55 -13.02 -16.45
CA LEU A 932 -13.65 -12.08 -15.80
C LEU A 932 -14.33 -11.44 -14.59
N ASN A 933 -13.77 -11.66 -13.40
CA ASN A 933 -14.18 -10.99 -12.18
C ASN A 933 -13.18 -9.92 -11.77
N LEU A 934 -13.61 -8.65 -11.84
CA LEU A 934 -12.86 -7.45 -11.46
C LEU A 934 -13.55 -6.69 -10.31
N SER A 935 -14.42 -7.35 -9.56
CA SER A 935 -15.12 -6.72 -8.44
C SER A 935 -14.17 -6.21 -7.34
N LEU A 936 -14.63 -5.22 -6.57
CA LEU A 936 -13.87 -4.64 -5.44
C LEU A 936 -12.50 -4.08 -5.85
N ASN A 937 -12.43 -3.42 -7.00
CA ASN A 937 -11.23 -2.74 -7.50
C ASN A 937 -11.48 -1.22 -7.62
N ASN A 938 -10.54 -0.50 -8.23
CA ASN A 938 -10.57 0.96 -8.39
C ASN A 938 -10.80 1.36 -9.86
N ILE A 939 -11.64 0.62 -10.58
CA ILE A 939 -11.94 0.85 -11.99
C ILE A 939 -13.00 1.95 -12.10
N SER A 940 -12.74 2.98 -12.91
CA SER A 940 -13.67 4.07 -13.20
C SER A 940 -14.33 3.89 -14.58
N HIS A 941 -15.06 4.91 -15.04
CA HIS A 941 -15.59 4.95 -16.40
C HIS A 941 -14.52 4.78 -17.49
N LEU A 942 -13.26 5.18 -17.25
CA LEU A 942 -12.17 5.03 -18.22
C LEU A 942 -11.76 3.55 -18.39
N GLY A 943 -11.60 2.80 -17.30
CA GLY A 943 -11.34 1.37 -17.39
C GLY A 943 -12.54 0.60 -17.95
N ALA A 944 -13.76 1.03 -17.63
CA ALA A 944 -14.98 0.50 -18.25
C ALA A 944 -15.00 0.72 -19.77
N GLN A 945 -14.60 1.91 -20.22
CA GLN A 945 -14.45 2.23 -21.64
C GLN A 945 -13.49 1.27 -22.33
N HIS A 946 -12.30 1.04 -21.77
CA HIS A 946 -11.34 0.11 -22.35
C HIS A 946 -11.86 -1.33 -22.45
N LEU A 947 -12.56 -1.80 -21.41
CA LEU A 947 -13.18 -3.12 -21.44
C LEU A 947 -14.29 -3.20 -22.49
N ALA A 948 -15.10 -2.15 -22.62
CA ALA A 948 -16.16 -2.04 -23.61
C ALA A 948 -15.61 -2.04 -25.05
N GLU A 949 -14.58 -1.24 -25.33
CA GLU A 949 -13.86 -1.22 -26.61
C GLU A 949 -13.35 -2.63 -26.95
N ALA A 950 -12.78 -3.35 -25.98
CA ALA A 950 -12.28 -4.70 -26.21
C ALA A 950 -13.37 -5.76 -26.49
N ILE A 951 -14.56 -5.57 -25.93
CA ILE A 951 -15.72 -6.44 -26.21
C ILE A 951 -16.28 -6.14 -27.61
N ASN A 952 -16.28 -4.87 -28.02
CA ASN A 952 -16.86 -4.42 -29.29
C ASN A 952 -15.96 -4.74 -30.51
N ASP A 953 -14.65 -4.46 -30.40
CA ASP A 953 -13.72 -4.50 -31.53
C ASP A 953 -13.29 -5.92 -31.92
N ASN A 954 -13.42 -6.90 -31.01
CA ASN A 954 -12.97 -8.27 -31.24
C ASN A 954 -14.13 -9.21 -31.61
N ASN A 955 -14.22 -9.56 -32.90
CA ASN A 955 -15.19 -10.55 -33.41
C ASN A 955 -15.07 -11.94 -32.77
N ASN A 956 -13.97 -12.24 -32.07
CA ASN A 956 -13.72 -13.52 -31.39
C ASN A 956 -13.75 -13.41 -29.86
N CYS A 957 -14.28 -12.32 -29.28
CA CYS A 957 -14.43 -12.22 -27.83
C CYS A 957 -15.39 -13.30 -27.32
N GLN A 958 -14.89 -14.20 -26.46
CA GLN A 958 -15.71 -15.25 -25.83
C GLN A 958 -16.16 -14.90 -24.42
N LEU A 959 -16.11 -13.62 -24.03
CA LEU A 959 -16.47 -13.22 -22.68
C LEU A 959 -17.98 -13.30 -22.49
N HIS A 960 -18.42 -14.22 -21.63
CA HIS A 960 -19.83 -14.35 -21.27
C HIS A 960 -20.12 -13.57 -19.99
N THR A 961 -19.18 -13.54 -19.04
CA THR A 961 -19.27 -12.83 -17.74
C THR A 961 -18.39 -11.63 -17.65
N LEU A 962 -18.95 -10.55 -17.15
CA LEU A 962 -18.19 -9.45 -16.62
C LEU A 962 -18.75 -9.05 -15.26
N ASN A 963 -17.94 -9.21 -14.22
CA ASN A 963 -18.29 -8.75 -12.88
C ASN A 963 -17.45 -7.53 -12.50
N LEU A 964 -18.12 -6.38 -12.37
CA LEU A 964 -17.56 -5.09 -11.98
C LEU A 964 -18.15 -4.59 -10.66
N TYR A 965 -18.73 -5.48 -9.84
CA TYR A 965 -19.31 -5.12 -8.54
C TYR A 965 -18.38 -4.25 -7.70
N ARG A 966 -18.90 -3.16 -7.12
CA ARG A 966 -18.17 -2.25 -6.22
C ARG A 966 -16.88 -1.71 -6.84
N ASN A 967 -17.04 -0.96 -7.93
CA ASN A 967 -16.05 -0.10 -8.58
C ASN A 967 -16.63 1.33 -8.69
N ASN A 968 -16.04 2.19 -9.52
CA ASN A 968 -16.45 3.58 -9.74
C ASN A 968 -16.93 3.83 -11.18
N ILE A 969 -17.70 2.89 -11.75
CA ILE A 969 -18.04 2.86 -13.18
C ILE A 969 -18.89 4.08 -13.60
N SER A 970 -19.84 4.54 -12.78
CA SER A 970 -20.73 5.68 -13.05
C SER A 970 -21.60 5.53 -14.31
N ASP A 971 -22.44 6.54 -14.60
CA ASP A 971 -23.30 6.57 -15.81
C ASP A 971 -22.51 6.52 -17.12
N ILE A 972 -21.36 7.20 -17.17
CA ILE A 972 -20.51 7.24 -18.37
C ILE A 972 -19.94 5.84 -18.66
N GLY A 973 -19.48 5.12 -17.64
CA GLY A 973 -19.00 3.76 -17.80
C GLY A 973 -20.12 2.79 -18.17
N ALA A 974 -21.32 2.98 -17.60
CA ALA A 974 -22.51 2.22 -18.00
C ALA A 974 -22.89 2.47 -19.47
N GLN A 975 -22.77 3.70 -19.95
CA GLN A 975 -22.96 4.04 -21.36
C GLN A 975 -21.97 3.29 -22.26
N HIS A 976 -20.68 3.30 -21.94
CA HIS A 976 -19.68 2.56 -22.73
C HIS A 976 -19.97 1.07 -22.78
N LEU A 977 -20.33 0.47 -21.64
CA LEU A 977 -20.72 -0.94 -21.60
C LEU A 977 -22.00 -1.21 -22.39
N ALA A 978 -22.97 -0.29 -22.37
CA ALA A 978 -24.17 -0.38 -23.19
C ALA A 978 -23.85 -0.35 -24.68
N ASP A 979 -22.94 0.52 -25.11
CA ASP A 979 -22.47 0.59 -26.50
C ASP A 979 -21.83 -0.74 -26.95
N ALA A 980 -21.04 -1.38 -26.07
CA ALA A 980 -20.45 -2.69 -26.34
C ALA A 980 -21.50 -3.82 -26.40
N ILE A 981 -22.49 -3.82 -25.51
CA ILE A 981 -23.58 -4.81 -25.49
C ILE A 981 -24.44 -4.71 -26.76
N ASN A 982 -24.62 -3.50 -27.30
CA ASN A 982 -25.36 -3.26 -28.53
C ASN A 982 -24.61 -3.75 -29.79
N SER A 983 -23.36 -4.20 -29.66
CA SER A 983 -22.61 -4.79 -30.76
C SER A 983 -23.09 -6.20 -31.09
N ASN A 984 -23.22 -6.52 -32.39
CA ASN A 984 -23.58 -7.87 -32.85
C ASN A 984 -22.56 -8.95 -32.44
N ASN A 985 -21.36 -8.53 -32.03
CA ASN A 985 -20.27 -9.42 -31.61
C ASN A 985 -20.32 -9.78 -30.12
N CYS A 986 -21.15 -9.10 -29.32
CA CYS A 986 -21.18 -9.29 -27.88
C CYS A 986 -21.75 -10.66 -27.49
N GLN A 987 -20.97 -11.46 -26.75
CA GLN A 987 -21.36 -12.77 -26.19
C GLN A 987 -21.74 -12.72 -24.70
N LEU A 988 -21.82 -11.52 -24.14
CA LEU A 988 -22.05 -11.32 -22.71
C LEU A 988 -23.47 -11.78 -22.31
N LEU A 989 -23.58 -12.73 -21.37
CA LEU A 989 -24.87 -13.21 -20.84
C LEU A 989 -25.15 -12.68 -19.42
N THR A 990 -24.12 -12.31 -18.66
CA THR A 990 -24.27 -11.71 -17.32
C THR A 990 -23.33 -10.53 -17.16
N LEU A 991 -23.93 -9.43 -16.70
CA LEU A 991 -23.22 -8.22 -16.33
C LEU A 991 -23.60 -7.85 -14.90
N ASN A 992 -22.59 -7.75 -14.04
CA ASN A 992 -22.76 -7.26 -12.68
C ASN A 992 -22.14 -5.86 -12.54
N LEU A 993 -23.02 -4.87 -12.34
CA LEU A 993 -22.70 -3.46 -12.12
C LEU A 993 -23.20 -2.97 -10.75
N SER A 994 -23.45 -3.88 -9.82
CA SER A 994 -23.90 -3.53 -8.47
C SER A 994 -22.90 -2.62 -7.76
N ARG A 995 -23.39 -1.62 -7.02
CA ARG A 995 -22.57 -0.69 -6.22
C ARG A 995 -21.56 0.12 -7.04
N ASN A 996 -22.00 0.76 -8.13
CA ASN A 996 -21.14 1.53 -9.04
C ASN A 996 -21.54 2.99 -9.24
N SER A 997 -22.46 3.51 -8.41
CA SER A 997 -22.99 4.88 -8.50
C SER A 997 -23.64 5.17 -9.87
N ILE A 998 -24.34 4.18 -10.41
CA ILE A 998 -25.14 4.32 -11.63
C ILE A 998 -26.48 4.96 -11.26
N SER A 999 -26.92 5.96 -12.01
CA SER A 999 -28.21 6.64 -11.86
C SER A 999 -29.19 6.21 -12.96
N ASP A 1000 -30.34 6.87 -13.00
CA ASP A 1000 -31.34 6.70 -14.07
C ASP A 1000 -30.75 6.87 -15.48
N ILE A 1001 -29.73 7.72 -15.65
CA ILE A 1001 -29.08 7.96 -16.94
C ILE A 1001 -28.33 6.71 -17.41
N GLY A 1002 -27.52 6.10 -16.54
CA GLY A 1002 -26.82 4.86 -16.89
C GLY A 1002 -27.78 3.69 -17.07
N ALA A 1003 -28.86 3.62 -16.29
CA ALA A 1003 -29.92 2.63 -16.47
C ALA A 1003 -30.63 2.81 -17.82
N GLN A 1004 -30.90 4.05 -18.25
CA GLN A 1004 -31.45 4.36 -19.57
C GLN A 1004 -30.55 3.85 -20.69
N HIS A 1005 -29.23 4.11 -20.64
CA HIS A 1005 -28.30 3.63 -21.67
C HIS A 1005 -28.30 2.09 -21.76
N LEU A 1006 -28.27 1.40 -20.62
CA LEU A 1006 -28.35 -0.06 -20.60
C LEU A 1006 -29.67 -0.57 -21.17
N ALA A 1007 -30.80 0.08 -20.85
CA ALA A 1007 -32.12 -0.24 -21.40
C ALA A 1007 -32.17 -0.06 -22.92
N GLU A 1008 -31.61 1.03 -23.45
CA GLU A 1008 -31.52 1.29 -24.90
C GLU A 1008 -30.69 0.22 -25.62
N ALA A 1009 -29.63 -0.29 -25.00
CA ALA A 1009 -28.84 -1.40 -25.54
C ALA A 1009 -29.59 -2.73 -25.49
N ILE A 1010 -30.29 -3.02 -24.39
CA ILE A 1010 -31.10 -4.24 -24.25
C ILE A 1010 -32.16 -4.36 -25.36
N ASN A 1011 -32.75 -3.22 -25.73
CA ASN A 1011 -33.77 -3.12 -26.77
C ASN A 1011 -33.32 -3.55 -28.18
N LYS A 1012 -32.04 -3.47 -28.51
CA LYS A 1012 -31.58 -3.51 -29.91
C LYS A 1012 -31.03 -4.84 -30.39
N ASN A 1013 -30.45 -5.67 -29.51
CA ASN A 1013 -30.12 -7.08 -29.76
C ASN A 1013 -29.26 -7.60 -28.59
N CYS A 1014 -29.90 -7.99 -27.49
CA CYS A 1014 -29.18 -8.32 -26.27
C CYS A 1014 -29.29 -9.81 -25.94
N GLN A 1015 -28.15 -10.52 -25.97
CA GLN A 1015 -28.02 -11.89 -25.44
C GLN A 1015 -27.98 -11.93 -23.91
N LEU A 1016 -27.98 -10.76 -23.25
CA LEU A 1016 -27.86 -10.63 -21.81
C LEU A 1016 -29.06 -11.29 -21.13
N ARG A 1017 -28.77 -12.28 -20.29
CA ARG A 1017 -29.76 -13.04 -19.50
C ARG A 1017 -29.85 -12.54 -18.07
N THR A 1018 -28.77 -11.99 -17.54
CA THR A 1018 -28.69 -11.52 -16.15
C THR A 1018 -28.07 -10.13 -16.09
N LEU A 1019 -28.78 -9.21 -15.46
CA LEU A 1019 -28.29 -7.86 -15.17
C LEU A 1019 -28.45 -7.56 -13.68
N ASP A 1020 -27.33 -7.26 -13.02
CA ASP A 1020 -27.32 -6.81 -11.63
C ASP A 1020 -26.95 -5.33 -11.55
N LEU A 1021 -27.93 -4.52 -11.12
CA LEU A 1021 -27.83 -3.09 -10.88
C LEU A 1021 -28.14 -2.73 -9.42
N SER A 1022 -28.05 -3.69 -8.50
CA SER A 1022 -28.33 -3.45 -7.08
C SER A 1022 -27.38 -2.44 -6.43
N ILE A 1023 -27.81 -1.79 -5.34
CA ILE A 1023 -27.00 -0.83 -4.58
C ILE A 1023 -26.50 0.32 -5.48
N ASN A 1024 -27.37 0.89 -6.30
CA ASN A 1024 -27.07 2.05 -7.15
C ASN A 1024 -28.04 3.19 -6.82
N ASN A 1025 -28.06 4.24 -7.64
CA ASN A 1025 -28.89 5.42 -7.45
C ASN A 1025 -30.03 5.45 -8.50
N ILE A 1026 -30.65 4.29 -8.75
CA ILE A 1026 -31.70 4.15 -9.76
C ILE A 1026 -33.06 4.43 -9.10
N SER A 1027 -33.81 5.36 -9.65
CA SER A 1027 -35.16 5.70 -9.20
C SER A 1027 -36.22 5.01 -10.07
N TYR A 1028 -37.49 5.35 -9.86
CA TYR A 1028 -38.58 4.93 -10.74
C TYR A 1028 -38.35 5.30 -12.23
N ILE A 1029 -37.58 6.35 -12.54
CA ILE A 1029 -37.29 6.77 -13.93
C ILE A 1029 -36.41 5.73 -14.63
N GLY A 1030 -35.32 5.29 -14.00
CA GLY A 1030 -34.48 4.23 -14.55
C GLY A 1030 -35.22 2.89 -14.59
N ALA A 1031 -36.08 2.62 -13.60
CA ALA A 1031 -36.97 1.45 -13.61
C ALA A 1031 -37.92 1.47 -14.82
N GLN A 1032 -38.49 2.63 -15.15
CA GLN A 1032 -39.34 2.83 -16.32
C GLN A 1032 -38.59 2.48 -17.61
N HIS A 1033 -37.37 3.00 -17.79
CA HIS A 1033 -36.57 2.68 -18.98
C HIS A 1033 -36.26 1.18 -19.08
N LEU A 1034 -35.89 0.53 -17.97
CA LEU A 1034 -35.67 -0.90 -17.94
C LEU A 1034 -36.95 -1.69 -18.26
N ALA A 1035 -38.10 -1.26 -17.76
CA ALA A 1035 -39.41 -1.84 -18.07
C ALA A 1035 -39.74 -1.72 -19.57
N GLU A 1036 -39.52 -0.54 -20.16
CA GLU A 1036 -39.67 -0.32 -21.61
C GLU A 1036 -38.78 -1.27 -22.43
N ALA A 1037 -37.56 -1.56 -21.94
CA ALA A 1037 -36.66 -2.51 -22.59
C ALA A 1037 -37.09 -3.97 -22.46
N ILE A 1038 -37.60 -4.37 -21.29
CA ILE A 1038 -38.14 -5.73 -21.06
C ILE A 1038 -39.37 -5.99 -21.94
N ASN A 1039 -40.14 -4.95 -22.22
CA ASN A 1039 -41.35 -5.00 -23.05
C ASN A 1039 -41.07 -5.33 -24.54
N ASN A 1040 -39.81 -5.27 -24.98
CA ASN A 1040 -39.42 -5.50 -26.36
C ASN A 1040 -39.23 -6.99 -26.66
N ASN A 1041 -39.75 -7.43 -27.81
CA ASN A 1041 -39.75 -8.84 -28.26
C ASN A 1041 -38.35 -9.46 -28.37
N ASN A 1042 -37.30 -8.63 -28.51
CA ASN A 1042 -35.92 -9.09 -28.62
C ASN A 1042 -35.22 -9.25 -27.26
N CYS A 1043 -35.84 -8.85 -26.15
CA CYS A 1043 -35.26 -8.98 -24.82
C CYS A 1043 -35.12 -10.45 -24.40
N GLN A 1044 -33.91 -10.87 -24.02
CA GLN A 1044 -33.60 -12.22 -23.50
C GLN A 1044 -33.36 -12.23 -21.98
N LEU A 1045 -33.63 -11.11 -21.29
CA LEU A 1045 -33.34 -10.95 -19.88
C LEU A 1045 -34.23 -11.88 -19.04
N ARG A 1046 -33.60 -12.73 -18.23
CA ARG A 1046 -34.25 -13.70 -17.33
C ARG A 1046 -34.13 -13.29 -15.87
N THR A 1047 -33.09 -12.54 -15.51
CA THR A 1047 -32.82 -12.10 -14.15
C THR A 1047 -32.50 -10.62 -14.13
N LEU A 1048 -33.27 -9.86 -13.35
CA LEU A 1048 -33.03 -8.45 -13.08
C LEU A 1048 -32.93 -8.24 -11.57
N ASN A 1049 -31.78 -7.75 -11.12
CA ASN A 1049 -31.57 -7.37 -9.72
C ASN A 1049 -31.46 -5.85 -9.59
N LEU A 1050 -32.45 -5.26 -8.91
CA LEU A 1050 -32.55 -3.83 -8.61
C LEU A 1050 -32.61 -3.58 -7.09
N ALA A 1051 -32.21 -4.55 -6.26
CA ALA A 1051 -32.25 -4.38 -4.81
C ALA A 1051 -31.42 -3.18 -4.33
N PHE A 1052 -31.82 -2.54 -3.22
CA PHE A 1052 -31.13 -1.38 -2.64
C PHE A 1052 -30.99 -0.21 -3.63
N ASN A 1053 -32.11 0.22 -4.21
CA ASN A 1053 -32.23 1.41 -5.06
C ASN A 1053 -33.45 2.23 -4.57
N ASP A 1054 -33.86 3.26 -5.32
CA ASP A 1054 -35.00 4.13 -4.99
C ASP A 1054 -36.18 3.91 -5.95
N ILE A 1055 -36.48 2.64 -6.25
CA ILE A 1055 -37.45 2.26 -7.30
C ILE A 1055 -38.87 2.71 -6.97
N SER A 1056 -39.28 2.67 -5.69
CA SER A 1056 -40.62 3.06 -5.18
C SER A 1056 -41.79 2.27 -5.81
N ASP A 1057 -43.01 2.58 -5.36
CA ASP A 1057 -44.25 2.02 -5.92
C ASP A 1057 -44.43 2.31 -7.42
N ILE A 1058 -44.00 3.49 -7.88
CA ILE A 1058 -44.11 3.90 -9.30
C ILE A 1058 -43.20 3.03 -10.18
N GLY A 1059 -41.97 2.77 -9.74
CA GLY A 1059 -41.07 1.90 -10.49
C GLY A 1059 -41.54 0.45 -10.46
N ALA A 1060 -42.10 -0.02 -9.34
CA ALA A 1060 -42.74 -1.33 -9.25
C ALA A 1060 -43.93 -1.45 -10.22
N GLN A 1061 -44.73 -0.40 -10.38
CA GLN A 1061 -45.81 -0.34 -11.36
C GLN A 1061 -45.28 -0.52 -12.79
N HIS A 1062 -44.26 0.24 -13.21
CA HIS A 1062 -43.70 0.10 -14.55
C HIS A 1062 -43.14 -1.30 -14.82
N LEU A 1063 -42.44 -1.89 -13.84
CA LEU A 1063 -41.94 -3.26 -13.97
C LEU A 1063 -43.09 -4.29 -14.06
N ALA A 1064 -44.17 -4.09 -13.30
CA ALA A 1064 -45.37 -4.92 -13.38
C ALA A 1064 -46.04 -4.84 -14.76
N GLU A 1065 -46.16 -3.63 -15.32
CA GLU A 1065 -46.67 -3.40 -16.68
C GLU A 1065 -45.82 -4.13 -17.74
N ALA A 1066 -44.50 -4.16 -17.59
CA ALA A 1066 -43.62 -4.91 -18.49
C ALA A 1066 -43.75 -6.43 -18.34
N ILE A 1067 -43.90 -6.95 -17.12
CA ILE A 1067 -44.11 -8.38 -16.86
C ILE A 1067 -45.41 -8.89 -17.47
N ASN A 1068 -46.43 -8.02 -17.54
CA ASN A 1068 -47.72 -8.32 -18.16
C ASN A 1068 -47.68 -8.55 -19.68
N ASN A 1069 -46.60 -8.18 -20.36
CA ASN A 1069 -46.46 -8.45 -21.78
C ASN A 1069 -46.11 -9.93 -22.04
N ASN A 1070 -46.82 -10.55 -22.98
CA ASN A 1070 -46.63 -11.92 -23.46
C ASN A 1070 -45.19 -12.26 -23.87
N ASN A 1071 -44.37 -11.26 -24.22
CA ASN A 1071 -42.99 -11.46 -24.65
C ASN A 1071 -41.96 -11.36 -23.52
N CYS A 1072 -42.40 -11.05 -22.29
CA CYS A 1072 -41.51 -10.98 -21.13
C CYS A 1072 -40.95 -12.38 -20.78
N GLN A 1073 -39.62 -12.50 -20.75
CA GLN A 1073 -38.91 -13.74 -20.37
C GLN A 1073 -38.37 -13.72 -18.93
N LEU A 1074 -38.70 -12.68 -18.16
CA LEU A 1074 -38.15 -12.48 -16.82
C LEU A 1074 -38.65 -13.58 -15.88
N ARG A 1075 -37.71 -14.32 -15.29
CA ARG A 1075 -37.95 -15.40 -14.32
C ARG A 1075 -37.62 -15.00 -12.89
N THR A 1076 -36.70 -14.05 -12.70
CA THR A 1076 -36.26 -13.58 -11.39
C THR A 1076 -36.25 -12.07 -11.36
N LEU A 1077 -36.97 -11.51 -10.39
CA LEU A 1077 -36.98 -10.09 -10.10
C LEU A 1077 -36.64 -9.88 -8.63
N ASN A 1078 -35.59 -9.11 -8.38
CA ASN A 1078 -35.22 -8.71 -7.03
C ASN A 1078 -35.38 -7.20 -6.85
N LEU A 1079 -36.31 -6.83 -5.97
CA LEU A 1079 -36.67 -5.46 -5.60
C LEU A 1079 -36.53 -5.24 -4.09
N ALA A 1080 -35.69 -6.02 -3.41
CA ALA A 1080 -35.47 -5.85 -1.97
C ALA A 1080 -34.94 -4.43 -1.65
N PHE A 1081 -35.38 -3.81 -0.55
CA PHE A 1081 -34.95 -2.47 -0.13
C PHE A 1081 -35.11 -1.41 -1.24
N ASN A 1082 -36.36 -1.08 -1.59
CA ASN A 1082 -36.70 -0.12 -2.65
C ASN A 1082 -37.85 0.82 -2.28
N ASP A 1083 -38.20 0.89 -1.00
CA ASP A 1083 -39.32 1.67 -0.47
C ASP A 1083 -40.66 1.37 -1.17
N ILE A 1084 -40.89 0.08 -1.46
CA ILE A 1084 -42.13 -0.42 -2.05
C ILE A 1084 -43.15 -0.66 -0.94
N SER A 1085 -44.34 -0.09 -1.07
CA SER A 1085 -45.45 -0.27 -0.15
C SER A 1085 -46.45 -1.33 -0.65
N HIS A 1086 -47.58 -1.47 0.04
CA HIS A 1086 -48.69 -2.28 -0.43
C HIS A 1086 -49.21 -1.88 -1.82
N ILE A 1087 -49.02 -0.61 -2.25
CA ILE A 1087 -49.45 -0.13 -3.58
C ILE A 1087 -48.60 -0.77 -4.68
N GLY A 1088 -47.27 -0.72 -4.57
CA GLY A 1088 -46.40 -1.40 -5.52
C GLY A 1088 -46.55 -2.92 -5.47
N ALA A 1089 -46.81 -3.49 -4.28
CA ALA A 1089 -47.16 -4.90 -4.13
C ALA A 1089 -48.44 -5.27 -4.90
N GLN A 1090 -49.45 -4.40 -4.89
CA GLN A 1090 -50.68 -4.58 -5.65
C GLN A 1090 -50.40 -4.65 -7.15
N HIS A 1091 -49.61 -3.73 -7.70
CA HIS A 1091 -49.25 -3.77 -9.12
C HIS A 1091 -48.49 -5.03 -9.50
N LEU A 1092 -47.53 -5.46 -8.68
CA LEU A 1092 -46.82 -6.72 -8.89
C LEU A 1092 -47.76 -7.93 -8.80
N ALA A 1093 -48.74 -7.91 -7.90
CA ALA A 1093 -49.77 -8.93 -7.79
C ALA A 1093 -50.66 -8.98 -9.05
N GLU A 1094 -51.06 -7.83 -9.59
CA GLU A 1094 -51.79 -7.74 -10.86
C GLU A 1094 -50.98 -8.37 -12.01
N ALA A 1095 -49.66 -8.18 -12.04
CA ALA A 1095 -48.78 -8.83 -13.01
C ALA A 1095 -48.66 -10.34 -12.81
N ILE A 1096 -48.53 -10.81 -11.56
CA ILE A 1096 -48.50 -12.24 -11.23
C ILE A 1096 -49.82 -12.92 -11.60
N ASN A 1097 -50.95 -12.22 -11.52
CA ASN A 1097 -52.26 -12.76 -11.84
C ASN A 1097 -52.49 -12.99 -13.34
N ASN A 1098 -51.59 -12.51 -14.20
CA ASN A 1098 -51.67 -12.72 -15.65
C ASN A 1098 -51.16 -14.11 -16.04
N ASP A 1099 -51.91 -14.82 -16.90
CA ASP A 1099 -51.58 -16.17 -17.39
C ASP A 1099 -50.22 -16.26 -18.11
N ASN A 1100 -49.73 -15.14 -18.64
CA ASN A 1100 -48.45 -15.10 -19.37
C ASN A 1100 -47.24 -14.86 -18.45
N CYS A 1101 -47.44 -14.58 -17.16
CA CYS A 1101 -46.36 -14.29 -16.22
C CYS A 1101 -45.42 -15.51 -16.06
N GLN A 1102 -44.15 -15.32 -16.42
CA GLN A 1102 -43.09 -16.35 -16.34
C GLN A 1102 -42.25 -16.26 -15.05
N LEU A 1103 -42.64 -15.38 -14.11
CA LEU A 1103 -41.84 -15.10 -12.91
C LEU A 1103 -41.84 -16.30 -11.96
N CYS A 1104 -40.66 -16.85 -11.69
CA CYS A 1104 -40.44 -17.95 -10.76
C CYS A 1104 -39.96 -17.47 -9.38
N THR A 1105 -39.32 -16.31 -9.32
CA THR A 1105 -38.75 -15.77 -8.09
C THR A 1105 -39.02 -14.28 -7.98
N LEU A 1106 -39.64 -13.89 -6.87
CA LEU A 1106 -39.86 -12.50 -6.50
C LEU A 1106 -39.28 -12.25 -5.11
N ASN A 1107 -38.36 -11.29 -5.03
CA ASN A 1107 -37.82 -10.82 -3.76
C ASN A 1107 -38.24 -9.38 -3.51
N LEU A 1108 -39.04 -9.20 -2.46
CA LEU A 1108 -39.53 -7.92 -1.95
C LEU A 1108 -39.09 -7.67 -0.51
N SER A 1109 -38.04 -8.35 -0.04
CA SER A 1109 -37.57 -8.18 1.35
C SER A 1109 -37.13 -6.74 1.67
N PHE A 1110 -37.20 -6.34 2.93
CA PHE A 1110 -36.84 -5.00 3.39
C PHE A 1110 -37.63 -3.87 2.69
N ASN A 1111 -38.94 -4.05 2.53
CA ASN A 1111 -39.83 -3.04 2.00
C ASN A 1111 -40.95 -2.75 3.02
N ASN A 1112 -42.00 -2.05 2.62
CA ASN A 1112 -43.15 -1.73 3.47
C ASN A 1112 -44.44 -2.37 2.96
N ILE A 1113 -44.36 -3.65 2.56
CA ILE A 1113 -45.45 -4.38 1.90
C ILE A 1113 -46.67 -4.50 2.81
N SER A 1114 -46.48 -4.67 4.13
CA SER A 1114 -47.55 -4.80 5.14
C SER A 1114 -48.52 -5.97 4.90
N ASP A 1115 -49.51 -6.12 5.78
CA ASP A 1115 -50.57 -7.15 5.62
C ASP A 1115 -51.37 -6.97 4.33
N ILE A 1116 -51.63 -5.73 3.90
CA ILE A 1116 -52.42 -5.42 2.70
C ILE A 1116 -51.68 -5.89 1.44
N GLY A 1117 -50.37 -5.62 1.34
CA GLY A 1117 -49.58 -6.08 0.20
C GLY A 1117 -49.42 -7.60 0.20
N ALA A 1118 -49.28 -8.23 1.38
CA ALA A 1118 -49.27 -9.68 1.50
C ALA A 1118 -50.61 -10.29 1.05
N GLN A 1119 -51.74 -9.65 1.36
CA GLN A 1119 -53.06 -10.04 0.87
C GLN A 1119 -53.13 -10.00 -0.66
N HIS A 1120 -52.72 -8.90 -1.29
CA HIS A 1120 -52.75 -8.79 -2.76
C HIS A 1120 -51.91 -9.89 -3.44
N LEU A 1121 -50.69 -10.14 -2.94
CA LEU A 1121 -49.84 -11.21 -3.46
C LEU A 1121 -50.46 -12.59 -3.27
N ALA A 1122 -51.06 -12.85 -2.11
CA ALA A 1122 -51.77 -14.09 -1.82
C ALA A 1122 -52.97 -14.30 -2.77
N GLU A 1123 -53.78 -13.28 -2.99
CA GLU A 1123 -54.92 -13.31 -3.91
C GLU A 1123 -54.47 -13.60 -5.35
N ALA A 1124 -53.38 -12.98 -5.81
CA ALA A 1124 -52.83 -13.24 -7.14
C ALA A 1124 -52.33 -14.69 -7.32
N ILE A 1125 -51.66 -15.24 -6.31
CA ILE A 1125 -51.21 -16.65 -6.32
C ILE A 1125 -52.42 -17.60 -6.32
N ASN A 1126 -53.49 -17.24 -5.61
CA ASN A 1126 -54.70 -18.04 -5.50
C ASN A 1126 -55.54 -18.03 -6.79
N ASN A 1127 -55.61 -16.89 -7.48
CA ASN A 1127 -56.48 -16.67 -8.63
C ASN A 1127 -55.87 -17.14 -9.96
N ASN A 1128 -54.55 -17.17 -10.08
CA ASN A 1128 -53.87 -17.58 -11.32
C ASN A 1128 -53.53 -19.08 -11.31
N ASN A 1129 -54.26 -19.85 -12.11
CA ASN A 1129 -54.04 -21.31 -12.26
C ASN A 1129 -52.71 -21.66 -12.94
N ASN A 1130 -52.07 -20.70 -13.63
CA ASN A 1130 -50.80 -20.86 -14.33
C ASN A 1130 -49.61 -20.22 -13.59
N CYS A 1131 -49.80 -19.75 -12.35
CA CYS A 1131 -48.76 -19.09 -11.57
C CYS A 1131 -47.49 -19.96 -11.44
N GLN A 1132 -46.35 -19.47 -11.95
CA GLN A 1132 -45.05 -20.16 -11.91
C GLN A 1132 -44.19 -19.78 -10.71
N LEU A 1133 -44.73 -18.99 -9.77
CA LEU A 1133 -43.95 -18.45 -8.65
C LEU A 1133 -43.58 -19.57 -7.68
N HIS A 1134 -42.28 -19.86 -7.60
CA HIS A 1134 -41.73 -20.89 -6.72
C HIS A 1134 -41.08 -20.32 -5.46
N THR A 1135 -40.61 -19.07 -5.52
CA THR A 1135 -39.92 -18.41 -4.41
C THR A 1135 -40.49 -17.02 -4.21
N LEU A 1136 -40.99 -16.77 -3.01
CA LEU A 1136 -41.45 -15.46 -2.57
C LEU A 1136 -40.70 -15.08 -1.29
N ASN A 1137 -39.94 -13.98 -1.36
CA ASN A 1137 -39.25 -13.43 -0.19
C ASN A 1137 -39.90 -12.12 0.24
N LEU A 1138 -40.48 -12.14 1.43
CA LEU A 1138 -41.16 -11.03 2.11
C LEU A 1138 -40.54 -10.74 3.48
N ALA A 1139 -39.27 -11.10 3.70
CA ALA A 1139 -38.59 -10.78 4.96
C ALA A 1139 -38.55 -9.26 5.22
N PHE A 1140 -38.59 -8.81 6.47
CA PHE A 1140 -38.55 -7.38 6.84
C PHE A 1140 -39.61 -6.53 6.12
N ASN A 1141 -40.89 -6.85 6.25
CA ASN A 1141 -42.00 -6.15 5.58
C ASN A 1141 -43.14 -5.71 6.50
N GLY A 1142 -42.97 -5.86 7.81
CA GLY A 1142 -44.01 -5.51 8.80
C GLY A 1142 -45.27 -6.36 8.71
N ILE A 1143 -45.19 -7.56 8.14
CA ILE A 1143 -46.32 -8.50 8.02
C ILE A 1143 -46.68 -9.07 9.39
N SER A 1144 -47.95 -9.03 9.76
CA SER A 1144 -48.47 -9.57 11.02
C SER A 1144 -49.15 -10.94 10.81
N HIS A 1145 -49.87 -11.40 11.82
CA HIS A 1145 -50.69 -12.61 11.71
C HIS A 1145 -51.79 -12.51 10.65
N ILE A 1146 -52.25 -11.30 10.29
CA ILE A 1146 -53.28 -11.10 9.25
C ILE A 1146 -52.70 -11.40 7.86
N GLY A 1147 -51.56 -10.82 7.50
CA GLY A 1147 -50.91 -11.15 6.23
C GLY A 1147 -50.42 -12.59 6.17
N ALA A 1148 -49.97 -13.15 7.29
CA ALA A 1148 -49.64 -14.58 7.38
C ALA A 1148 -50.86 -15.48 7.12
N GLN A 1149 -52.05 -15.09 7.58
CA GLN A 1149 -53.30 -15.80 7.29
C GLN A 1149 -53.60 -15.82 5.79
N HIS A 1150 -53.52 -14.67 5.11
CA HIS A 1150 -53.76 -14.62 3.66
C HIS A 1150 -52.74 -15.46 2.88
N LEU A 1151 -51.46 -15.41 3.25
CA LEU A 1151 -50.44 -16.26 2.64
C LEU A 1151 -50.71 -17.76 2.89
N ALA A 1152 -51.20 -18.13 4.08
CA ALA A 1152 -51.61 -19.49 4.40
C ALA A 1152 -52.80 -19.95 3.55
N GLU A 1153 -53.79 -19.08 3.32
CA GLU A 1153 -54.92 -19.33 2.42
C GLU A 1153 -54.44 -19.61 0.98
N ALA A 1154 -53.48 -18.82 0.47
CA ALA A 1154 -52.90 -19.04 -0.85
C ALA A 1154 -52.12 -20.36 -0.95
N ILE A 1155 -51.31 -20.71 0.07
CA ILE A 1155 -50.56 -21.98 0.12
C ILE A 1155 -51.49 -23.19 0.11
N ASN A 1156 -52.69 -23.06 0.69
CA ASN A 1156 -53.69 -24.12 0.73
C ASN A 1156 -54.36 -24.41 -0.62
N ASN A 1157 -54.22 -23.52 -1.62
CA ASN A 1157 -54.78 -23.74 -2.94
C ASN A 1157 -53.96 -24.79 -3.72
N ASN A 1158 -54.66 -25.71 -4.38
CA ASN A 1158 -54.10 -26.77 -5.22
C ASN A 1158 -53.17 -26.26 -6.34
N ASN A 1159 -53.37 -25.01 -6.77
CA ASN A 1159 -52.60 -24.41 -7.87
C ASN A 1159 -51.33 -23.69 -7.38
N CYS A 1160 -51.14 -23.52 -6.08
CA CYS A 1160 -49.96 -22.86 -5.53
C CYS A 1160 -48.67 -23.66 -5.80
N GLN A 1161 -47.73 -23.04 -6.53
CA GLN A 1161 -46.43 -23.63 -6.88
C GLN A 1161 -45.28 -23.20 -5.97
N LEU A 1162 -45.57 -22.46 -4.88
CA LEU A 1162 -44.55 -21.97 -3.95
C LEU A 1162 -43.82 -23.14 -3.27
N ARG A 1163 -42.49 -23.09 -3.37
CA ARG A 1163 -41.55 -24.02 -2.72
C ARG A 1163 -40.77 -23.34 -1.59
N MET A 1164 -40.57 -22.03 -1.67
CA MET A 1164 -39.90 -21.26 -0.64
C MET A 1164 -40.69 -20.00 -0.32
N LEU A 1165 -40.96 -19.81 0.97
CA LEU A 1165 -41.54 -18.60 1.53
C LEU A 1165 -40.63 -18.10 2.65
N ASN A 1166 -40.13 -16.88 2.50
CA ASN A 1166 -39.34 -16.22 3.53
C ASN A 1166 -40.14 -15.07 4.15
N LEU A 1167 -40.37 -15.15 5.46
CA LEU A 1167 -41.08 -14.19 6.30
C LEU A 1167 -40.22 -13.78 7.51
N GLU A 1168 -38.91 -13.90 7.42
CA GLU A 1168 -37.97 -13.46 8.46
C GLU A 1168 -38.19 -11.99 8.87
N GLU A 1169 -38.01 -11.68 10.15
CA GLU A 1169 -38.06 -10.32 10.71
C GLU A 1169 -39.36 -9.58 10.34
N ASN A 1170 -40.47 -10.25 10.58
CA ASN A 1170 -41.82 -9.71 10.50
C ASN A 1170 -42.48 -9.72 11.89
N ASN A 1171 -43.75 -9.32 11.97
CA ASN A 1171 -44.53 -9.24 13.20
C ASN A 1171 -45.47 -10.45 13.37
N ILE A 1172 -45.07 -11.63 12.90
CA ILE A 1172 -45.92 -12.83 12.95
C ILE A 1172 -45.98 -13.33 14.40
N SER A 1173 -47.20 -13.41 14.94
CA SER A 1173 -47.48 -13.96 16.28
C SER A 1173 -47.80 -15.46 16.23
N ASP A 1174 -48.10 -16.05 17.38
CA ASP A 1174 -48.55 -17.44 17.48
C ASP A 1174 -49.79 -17.75 16.62
N ILE A 1175 -50.68 -16.77 16.41
CA ILE A 1175 -51.87 -16.91 15.56
C ILE A 1175 -51.45 -17.08 14.10
N GLY A 1176 -50.51 -16.27 13.62
CA GLY A 1176 -50.00 -16.39 12.25
C GLY A 1176 -49.22 -17.69 12.06
N ALA A 1177 -48.44 -18.10 13.06
CA ALA A 1177 -47.76 -19.40 13.08
C ALA A 1177 -48.76 -20.56 13.01
N GLN A 1178 -49.90 -20.47 13.70
CA GLN A 1178 -50.98 -21.46 13.63
C GLN A 1178 -51.56 -21.56 12.21
N HIS A 1179 -51.91 -20.44 11.57
CA HIS A 1179 -52.43 -20.46 10.20
C HIS A 1179 -51.44 -21.08 9.20
N LEU A 1180 -50.16 -20.73 9.31
CA LEU A 1180 -49.12 -21.34 8.50
C LEU A 1180 -48.95 -22.84 8.79
N ALA A 1181 -49.07 -23.26 10.05
CA ALA A 1181 -49.04 -24.66 10.46
C ALA A 1181 -50.22 -25.46 9.83
N GLU A 1182 -51.42 -24.88 9.82
CA GLU A 1182 -52.58 -25.46 9.16
C GLU A 1182 -52.35 -25.60 7.65
N ALA A 1183 -51.73 -24.60 7.01
CA ALA A 1183 -51.46 -24.62 5.58
C ALA A 1183 -50.41 -25.66 5.16
N ILE A 1184 -49.28 -25.75 5.88
CA ILE A 1184 -48.22 -26.73 5.54
C ILE A 1184 -48.64 -28.18 5.80
N ASN A 1185 -49.68 -28.40 6.59
CA ASN A 1185 -50.24 -29.71 6.88
C ASN A 1185 -51.21 -30.21 5.79
N ASN A 1186 -51.61 -29.34 4.87
CA ASN A 1186 -52.48 -29.68 3.75
C ASN A 1186 -51.71 -30.52 2.72
N ASN A 1187 -52.35 -31.57 2.20
CA ASN A 1187 -51.77 -32.47 1.19
C ASN A 1187 -51.34 -31.75 -0.10
N ASN A 1188 -51.94 -30.60 -0.39
CA ASN A 1188 -51.68 -29.84 -1.60
C ASN A 1188 -50.51 -28.85 -1.45
N CYS A 1189 -50.00 -28.64 -0.24
CA CYS A 1189 -48.88 -27.74 0.02
C CYS A 1189 -47.58 -28.26 -0.63
N GLN A 1190 -46.99 -27.46 -1.52
CA GLN A 1190 -45.71 -27.76 -2.19
C GLN A 1190 -44.48 -27.14 -1.48
N LEU A 1191 -44.70 -26.42 -0.38
CA LEU A 1191 -43.67 -25.69 0.32
C LEU A 1191 -42.58 -26.63 0.86
N ARG A 1192 -41.32 -26.31 0.55
CA ARG A 1192 -40.12 -27.03 0.99
C ARG A 1192 -39.34 -26.24 2.03
N THR A 1193 -39.38 -24.92 1.97
CA THR A 1193 -38.67 -24.06 2.91
C THR A 1193 -39.59 -22.95 3.41
N LEU A 1194 -39.68 -22.84 4.74
CA LEU A 1194 -40.38 -21.77 5.43
C LEU A 1194 -39.40 -21.12 6.41
N ASN A 1195 -39.12 -19.84 6.21
CA ASN A 1195 -38.29 -19.06 7.13
C ASN A 1195 -39.16 -18.08 7.91
N LEU A 1196 -39.17 -18.24 9.23
CA LEU A 1196 -39.90 -17.43 10.21
C LEU A 1196 -38.93 -16.89 11.28
N THR A 1197 -37.65 -16.77 10.93
CA THR A 1197 -36.60 -16.24 11.82
C THR A 1197 -36.98 -14.87 12.38
N ALA A 1198 -36.67 -14.63 13.65
CA ALA A 1198 -36.88 -13.34 14.34
C ALA A 1198 -38.27 -12.71 14.13
N ASN A 1199 -39.31 -13.50 14.39
CA ASN A 1199 -40.68 -13.01 14.50
C ASN A 1199 -41.13 -12.92 15.98
N ASN A 1200 -42.42 -12.69 16.22
CA ASN A 1200 -43.04 -12.64 17.54
C ASN A 1200 -43.66 -14.00 17.95
N ILE A 1201 -43.06 -15.10 17.51
CA ILE A 1201 -43.53 -16.46 17.82
C ILE A 1201 -43.04 -16.88 19.22
N SER A 1202 -43.95 -17.39 20.04
CA SER A 1202 -43.66 -17.92 21.37
C SER A 1202 -43.61 -19.47 21.36
N ASP A 1203 -43.50 -20.06 22.54
CA ASP A 1203 -43.59 -21.52 22.73
C ASP A 1203 -44.85 -22.12 22.09
N ILE A 1204 -45.97 -21.38 22.07
CA ILE A 1204 -47.26 -21.85 21.54
C ILE A 1204 -47.22 -21.98 20.01
N GLY A 1205 -46.83 -20.93 19.29
CA GLY A 1205 -46.74 -20.98 17.84
C GLY A 1205 -45.66 -21.94 17.35
N ALA A 1206 -44.54 -22.05 18.09
CA ALA A 1206 -43.51 -23.04 17.82
C ALA A 1206 -44.04 -24.48 17.97
N GLN A 1207 -44.92 -24.73 18.96
CA GLN A 1207 -45.58 -26.02 19.13
C GLN A 1207 -46.51 -26.34 17.95
N HIS A 1208 -47.35 -25.39 17.50
CA HIS A 1208 -48.24 -25.61 16.36
C HIS A 1208 -47.47 -26.00 15.08
N LEU A 1209 -46.39 -25.28 14.78
CA LEU A 1209 -45.54 -25.58 13.63
C LEU A 1209 -44.84 -26.94 13.78
N ALA A 1210 -44.37 -27.29 14.99
CA ALA A 1210 -43.76 -28.58 15.28
C ALA A 1210 -44.74 -29.75 15.10
N GLU A 1211 -46.00 -29.57 15.51
CA GLU A 1211 -47.07 -30.55 15.31
C GLU A 1211 -47.39 -30.74 13.82
N ALA A 1212 -47.42 -29.65 13.04
CA ALA A 1212 -47.67 -29.72 11.61
C ALA A 1212 -46.55 -30.44 10.82
N ILE A 1213 -45.28 -30.15 11.09
CA ILE A 1213 -44.14 -30.84 10.43
C ILE A 1213 -44.00 -32.30 10.85
N ASN A 1214 -44.67 -32.70 11.94
CA ASN A 1214 -44.72 -34.07 12.40
C ASN A 1214 -45.75 -34.92 11.65
N ASN A 1215 -46.67 -34.30 10.92
CA ASN A 1215 -47.64 -35.03 10.12
C ASN A 1215 -46.99 -35.56 8.83
N ASN A 1216 -47.35 -36.79 8.43
CA ASN A 1216 -46.85 -37.44 7.22
C ASN A 1216 -47.18 -36.68 5.93
N ASN A 1217 -48.18 -35.80 5.97
CA ASN A 1217 -48.60 -35.00 4.83
C ASN A 1217 -47.70 -33.77 4.59
N CYS A 1218 -46.92 -33.35 5.58
CA CYS A 1218 -46.04 -32.19 5.47
C CYS A 1218 -44.87 -32.46 4.52
N GLN A 1219 -44.74 -31.62 3.49
CA GLN A 1219 -43.69 -31.70 2.46
C GLN A 1219 -42.44 -30.86 2.77
N LEU A 1220 -42.47 -30.12 3.89
CA LEU A 1220 -41.43 -29.17 4.30
C LEU A 1220 -40.11 -29.90 4.58
N ARG A 1221 -39.02 -29.35 4.05
CA ARG A 1221 -37.65 -29.83 4.27
C ARG A 1221 -36.88 -28.96 5.24
N THR A 1222 -37.18 -27.68 5.31
CA THR A 1222 -36.51 -26.74 6.22
C THR A 1222 -37.53 -25.79 6.83
N LEU A 1223 -37.54 -25.73 8.15
CA LEU A 1223 -38.25 -24.72 8.93
C LEU A 1223 -37.23 -23.97 9.78
N ASN A 1224 -37.19 -22.64 9.66
CA ASN A 1224 -36.32 -21.81 10.49
C ASN A 1224 -37.14 -20.92 11.43
N LEU A 1225 -36.97 -21.14 12.74
CA LEU A 1225 -37.56 -20.39 13.85
C LEU A 1225 -36.50 -19.70 14.71
N SER A 1226 -35.24 -19.66 14.26
CA SER A 1226 -34.16 -19.02 15.00
C SER A 1226 -34.47 -17.56 15.34
N HIS A 1227 -33.85 -17.04 16.39
CA HIS A 1227 -34.00 -15.65 16.83
C HIS A 1227 -35.43 -15.19 17.22
N ASN A 1228 -36.43 -16.08 17.28
CA ASN A 1228 -37.70 -15.79 17.93
C ASN A 1228 -37.50 -15.73 19.46
N LYS A 1229 -37.38 -14.51 19.99
CA LYS A 1229 -36.97 -14.27 21.39
C LYS A 1229 -37.96 -14.84 22.43
N ASN A 1230 -39.21 -15.03 22.04
CA ASN A 1230 -40.26 -15.54 22.92
C ASN A 1230 -40.32 -17.07 22.98
N ILE A 1231 -39.51 -17.78 22.19
CA ILE A 1231 -39.33 -19.23 22.34
C ILE A 1231 -38.35 -19.50 23.47
N THR A 1232 -38.88 -19.97 24.59
CA THR A 1232 -38.12 -20.25 25.80
C THR A 1232 -37.26 -21.50 25.65
N LYS A 1233 -36.31 -21.69 26.58
CA LYS A 1233 -35.57 -22.96 26.67
C LYS A 1233 -36.50 -24.16 26.91
N ALA A 1234 -37.64 -23.95 27.58
CA ALA A 1234 -38.61 -25.01 27.81
C ALA A 1234 -39.37 -25.35 26.52
N GLY A 1235 -39.82 -24.36 25.76
CA GLY A 1235 -40.44 -24.56 24.45
C GLY A 1235 -39.53 -25.26 23.46
N ARG A 1236 -38.26 -24.84 23.34
CA ARG A 1236 -37.26 -25.54 22.49
C ARG A 1236 -37.12 -27.02 22.84
N ARG A 1237 -37.03 -27.36 24.14
CA ARG A 1237 -36.99 -28.77 24.58
C ARG A 1237 -38.28 -29.51 24.26
N HIS A 1238 -39.43 -28.86 24.42
CA HIS A 1238 -40.72 -29.45 24.11
C HIS A 1238 -40.85 -29.78 22.61
N VAL A 1239 -40.51 -28.84 21.74
CA VAL A 1239 -40.47 -29.03 20.28
C VAL A 1239 -39.47 -30.12 19.89
N HIS A 1240 -38.26 -30.11 20.46
CA HIS A 1240 -37.26 -31.16 20.20
C HIS A 1240 -37.77 -32.55 20.65
N ASN A 1241 -38.47 -32.64 21.78
CA ASN A 1241 -39.06 -33.89 22.26
C ASN A 1241 -40.19 -34.38 21.34
N LEU A 1242 -41.02 -33.47 20.81
CA LEU A 1242 -42.08 -33.80 19.84
C LEU A 1242 -41.48 -34.41 18.56
N LEU A 1243 -40.39 -33.83 18.05
CA LEU A 1243 -39.75 -34.27 16.82
C LEU A 1243 -38.85 -35.51 17.00
N SER A 1244 -38.22 -35.67 18.17
CA SER A 1244 -37.43 -36.88 18.48
C SER A 1244 -38.24 -38.18 18.49
N LYS A 1245 -39.57 -38.07 18.61
CA LYS A 1245 -40.50 -39.19 18.57
C LYS A 1245 -41.02 -39.49 17.16
N SER A 1246 -40.48 -38.83 16.13
CA SER A 1246 -41.03 -38.90 14.79
C SER A 1246 -40.04 -39.17 13.67
N LEU A 1247 -40.60 -39.58 12.52
CA LEU A 1247 -39.88 -39.86 11.28
C LEU A 1247 -39.79 -38.63 10.36
N SER A 1248 -40.03 -37.42 10.88
CA SER A 1248 -40.01 -36.18 10.07
C SER A 1248 -38.66 -36.00 9.38
N LYS A 1249 -38.68 -35.71 8.07
CA LYS A 1249 -37.49 -35.41 7.25
C LYS A 1249 -37.17 -33.91 7.20
N CYS A 1250 -37.87 -33.09 7.99
CA CYS A 1250 -37.70 -31.64 8.02
C CYS A 1250 -36.57 -31.24 8.97
N GLU A 1251 -35.61 -30.47 8.48
CA GLU A 1251 -34.60 -29.79 9.27
C GLU A 1251 -35.22 -28.57 9.96
N LEU A 1252 -35.29 -28.63 11.29
CA LEU A 1252 -35.75 -27.52 12.13
C LEU A 1252 -34.57 -26.77 12.74
N ILE A 1253 -34.53 -25.46 12.52
CA ILE A 1253 -33.55 -24.53 13.09
C ILE A 1253 -34.27 -23.70 14.17
N LEU A 1254 -33.80 -23.72 15.43
CA LEU A 1254 -34.45 -23.13 16.62
C LEU A 1254 -33.55 -22.19 17.43
#